data_AF-A0ABD3KJ45-F1
#
_entry.id   AF-A0ABD3KJ45-F1
#
_cell.length_a   1.000
_cell.length_b   1.000
_cell.length_c   1.000
_cell.angle_alpha   90.00
_cell.angle_beta   90.00
_cell.angle_gamma   90.00
#
_symmetry.space_group_name_H-M   'P 1'
#
loop_
_entity.id
_entity.type
_entity.pdbx_description
1 polymer ?
#
loop_
_entity_poly.entity_id
_entity_poly.type
_entity_poly.pdbx_seq_one_letter_code
_entity_poly.pdbx_strand_id
1 'polypeptide(L)'
;MAASDGQWPSRLVNDRVYVAVGSDVQESKSTLFWALQNFRGHFRILHVHQPPEDDHDSEHFSPSLDRSYGYGTRTPQELARQNMDKIPDEYIRICNQAGVPAEKRYIEMRDIGKGIVQLIEEQAIEKLIMGAAADRCYFEGMPQLESTKAIYVKQEADPSCYIWFICKGHLIHYRAGDLSNSDVDLFPSSLSANSAAESGSQNSGNSRGSSALSRSSSSEVEDVRPLVSIEGGWRINHESESSSGPSFKPSDELSCEPPMPFCATEGPNDELYKQLDGAMAEAAKAKREAFEEWNRRQEAEKNAIDAIRRVIALQEELKRRKGLEESLSKEKEAVEMTKNQLDELKMLLDNALKVNEELLTNQESEPLTANQRDFLSEFSFSEIMEAINSFDPSLKIEEGEYGSTYKGFLFNIPVTIKLLSQGSSQYHQEVQTASKLRHPNLVNLIGVCTEAWTLIYEYLPSGSLEDRLCCTGNAAPLSWQTRLHICMEICAAVIFLHYHGGIAHGDLKAGNILLDTNFQPKLIKSGLSCEPTAGERSFASDVYSFGLIILQLLTGKSTLNLIETVTESFVLENLKGILDPTAGQWPFEQARVLAHMALRCCDINPSNQPDLKSEVWPVLEQMQILGEGSSSNWSDPEEPTLPPPYFICPISQEIMQDPQVAADGFTYEAEAIRGWFTSGHDTSPMTNLQLPNLGLVPNQTLRSAIQDWLQDHGTLNSMSCSQ
;
A
#
# COMPACT_ATOMS: atom_id res chain seq x y z
N MET A 1 15.37 -34.03 44.92
CA MET A 1 14.52 -33.80 46.11
C MET A 1 13.18 -33.28 45.61
N ALA A 2 12.10 -33.82 46.18
CA ALA A 2 10.75 -33.85 45.62
C ALA A 2 10.11 -32.48 45.36
N ALA A 3 9.40 -32.36 44.23
CA ALA A 3 8.40 -31.32 44.02
C ALA A 3 7.04 -31.90 44.45
N SER A 4 6.53 -31.40 45.57
CA SER A 4 5.21 -31.71 46.13
C SER A 4 4.13 -30.84 45.50
N ASP A 5 2.99 -31.46 45.22
CA ASP A 5 1.72 -30.82 44.91
C ASP A 5 1.36 -29.71 45.91
N GLY A 6 0.91 -28.58 45.38
CA GLY A 6 0.41 -27.42 46.11
C GLY A 6 -0.81 -26.84 45.39
N GLN A 7 -1.98 -27.16 45.94
CA GLN A 7 -3.30 -26.70 45.55
C GLN A 7 -3.38 -25.16 45.56
N TRP A 8 -3.87 -24.54 44.47
CA TRP A 8 -4.01 -23.09 44.38
C TRP A 8 -5.27 -22.62 45.13
N PRO A 9 -5.20 -21.51 45.90
CA PRO A 9 -6.35 -20.98 46.61
C PRO A 9 -7.31 -20.29 45.64
N SER A 10 -8.58 -20.70 45.72
CA SER A 10 -9.72 -20.06 45.08
C SER A 10 -9.96 -18.66 45.66
N ARG A 11 -9.48 -17.61 44.97
CA ARG A 11 -10.00 -16.22 44.95
C ARG A 11 -9.15 -15.36 44.01
N LEU A 12 -9.48 -15.31 42.73
CA LEU A 12 -9.02 -14.26 41.80
C LEU A 12 -10.27 -13.69 41.12
N VAL A 13 -10.64 -12.50 41.52
CA VAL A 13 -11.70 -11.70 40.90
C VAL A 13 -11.16 -11.27 39.53
N ASN A 14 -11.67 -11.94 38.48
CA ASN A 14 -11.84 -11.44 37.11
C ASN A 14 -10.62 -10.77 36.41
N ASP A 15 -9.59 -11.55 36.07
CA ASP A 15 -8.50 -11.09 35.20
C ASP A 15 -8.91 -11.11 33.70
N ARG A 16 -9.92 -10.30 33.35
CA ARG A 16 -10.41 -10.16 31.97
C ARG A 16 -9.70 -9.01 31.27
N VAL A 17 -9.19 -9.27 30.07
CA VAL A 17 -8.49 -8.29 29.24
C VAL A 17 -9.26 -8.11 27.94
N TYR A 18 -9.62 -6.87 27.64
CA TYR A 18 -10.40 -6.53 26.45
C TYR A 18 -9.49 -5.96 25.38
N VAL A 19 -9.67 -6.39 24.13
CA VAL A 19 -8.89 -5.93 22.97
C VAL A 19 -9.85 -5.37 21.93
N ALA A 20 -9.78 -4.07 21.66
CA ALA A 20 -10.54 -3.45 20.59
C ALA A 20 -9.81 -3.61 19.24
N VAL A 21 -10.51 -4.16 18.26
CA VAL A 21 -9.97 -4.51 16.94
C VAL A 21 -10.75 -3.84 15.80
N GLY A 22 -10.04 -3.47 14.74
CA GLY A 22 -10.59 -2.84 13.56
C GLY A 22 -11.33 -3.80 12.63
N SER A 23 -11.80 -3.27 11.49
CA SER A 23 -12.37 -4.08 10.41
C SER A 23 -11.29 -4.76 9.55
N ASP A 24 -10.08 -4.21 9.53
CA ASP A 24 -8.92 -4.83 8.89
C ASP A 24 -8.15 -5.72 9.89
N VAL A 25 -8.17 -7.02 9.61
CA VAL A 25 -7.53 -8.06 10.42
C VAL A 25 -6.02 -7.95 10.40
N GLN A 26 -5.41 -7.60 9.26
CA GLN A 26 -3.96 -7.53 9.15
C GLN A 26 -3.40 -6.34 9.92
N GLU A 27 -4.08 -5.19 9.85
CA GLU A 27 -3.69 -3.97 10.57
C GLU A 27 -3.73 -4.18 12.10
N SER A 28 -4.84 -4.75 12.61
CA SER A 28 -5.02 -4.92 14.06
C SER A 28 -4.30 -6.15 14.64
N LYS A 29 -3.64 -6.96 13.81
CA LYS A 29 -2.99 -8.22 14.21
C LYS A 29 -1.87 -7.99 15.23
N SER A 30 -1.09 -6.93 15.02
CA SER A 30 0.04 -6.56 15.87
C SER A 30 -0.41 -6.16 17.29
N THR A 31 -1.50 -5.41 17.40
CA THR A 31 -2.15 -5.04 18.66
C THR A 31 -2.64 -6.28 19.42
N LEU A 32 -3.26 -7.23 18.72
CA LEU A 32 -3.72 -8.48 19.31
C LEU A 32 -2.55 -9.34 19.81
N PHE A 33 -1.48 -9.50 19.02
CA PHE A 33 -0.33 -10.28 19.45
C PHE A 33 0.39 -9.66 20.64
N TRP A 34 0.54 -8.33 20.65
CA TRP A 34 1.12 -7.63 21.79
C TRP A 34 0.30 -7.88 23.07
N ALA A 35 -1.04 -7.83 22.97
CA ALA A 35 -1.93 -8.14 24.09
C ALA A 35 -1.72 -9.55 24.62
N LEU A 36 -1.67 -10.55 23.73
CA LEU A 36 -1.47 -11.95 24.08
C LEU A 36 -0.09 -12.24 24.71
N GLN A 37 0.94 -11.46 24.33
CA GLN A 37 2.30 -11.60 24.87
C GLN A 37 2.48 -10.93 26.24
N ASN A 38 1.81 -9.80 26.48
CA ASN A 38 2.05 -8.97 27.67
C ASN A 38 1.05 -9.20 28.80
N PHE A 39 -0.11 -9.80 28.50
CA PHE A 39 -1.14 -10.07 29.50
C PHE A 39 -1.45 -11.55 29.61
N ARG A 40 -1.77 -11.99 30.84
CA ARG A 40 -2.32 -13.31 31.13
C ARG A 40 -3.75 -13.12 31.60
N GLY A 41 -4.65 -14.03 31.23
CA GLY A 41 -6.06 -13.93 31.62
C GLY A 41 -7.03 -14.34 30.52
N HIS A 42 -8.31 -14.00 30.70
CA HIS A 42 -9.37 -14.29 29.74
C HIS A 42 -9.54 -13.11 28.78
N PHE A 43 -9.33 -13.34 27.49
CA PHE A 43 -9.39 -12.30 26.47
C PHE A 43 -10.80 -12.11 25.91
N ARG A 44 -11.17 -10.85 25.67
CA ARG A 44 -12.41 -10.48 24.99
C ARG A 44 -12.12 -9.56 23.82
N ILE A 45 -12.51 -9.98 22.62
CA ILE A 45 -12.37 -9.20 21.40
C ILE A 45 -13.59 -8.29 21.25
N LEU A 46 -13.33 -6.98 21.15
CA LEU A 46 -14.34 -5.94 20.95
C LEU A 46 -14.28 -5.42 19.52
N HIS A 47 -15.42 -5.38 18.84
CA HIS A 47 -15.52 -4.83 17.48
C HIS A 47 -16.73 -3.90 17.35
N VAL A 48 -16.55 -2.73 16.74
CA VAL A 48 -17.65 -1.81 16.44
C VAL A 48 -17.99 -1.91 14.96
N HIS A 49 -19.20 -2.39 14.64
CA HIS A 49 -19.67 -2.53 13.28
C HIS A 49 -20.33 -1.23 12.80
N GLN A 50 -19.80 -0.64 11.73
CA GLN A 50 -20.35 0.57 11.14
C GLN A 50 -21.43 0.21 10.10
N PRO A 51 -22.71 0.61 10.28
CA PRO A 51 -23.75 0.33 9.30
C PRO A 51 -23.51 1.12 7.99
N PRO A 52 -23.86 0.55 6.82
CA PRO A 52 -23.74 1.24 5.53
C PRO A 52 -24.65 2.49 5.49
N GLU A 53 -24.18 3.56 4.84
CA GLU A 53 -24.95 4.79 4.66
C GLU A 53 -26.08 4.55 3.64
N ASP A 54 -27.31 4.91 4.00
CA ASP A 54 -28.45 4.90 3.06
C ASP A 54 -28.32 6.14 2.15
N ASP A 55 -27.99 5.93 0.87
CA ASP A 55 -28.08 6.97 -0.16
C ASP A 55 -29.53 7.45 -0.29
N HIS A 56 -29.82 8.63 0.25
CA HIS A 56 -31.16 9.22 0.23
C HIS A 56 -31.45 10.11 -1.00
N ASP A 57 -30.61 10.07 -2.04
CA ASP A 57 -30.75 10.92 -3.23
C ASP A 57 -31.08 10.13 -4.52
N SER A 58 -32.09 9.25 -4.48
CA SER A 58 -32.67 8.66 -5.71
C SER A 58 -34.20 8.59 -5.69
N GLU A 59 -34.88 9.67 -5.32
CA GLU A 59 -36.30 9.82 -5.64
C GLU A 59 -36.50 10.30 -7.08
N HIS A 60 -36.24 9.46 -8.09
CA HIS A 60 -36.81 9.67 -9.44
C HIS A 60 -36.83 8.42 -10.33
N PHE A 61 -37.23 7.26 -9.83
CA PHE A 61 -37.79 6.21 -10.70
C PHE A 61 -38.89 5.43 -9.98
N SER A 62 -40.12 5.55 -10.48
CA SER A 62 -41.25 4.67 -10.12
C SER A 62 -41.67 3.88 -11.38
N PRO A 63 -42.42 2.78 -11.25
CA PRO A 63 -41.90 1.45 -11.56
C PRO A 63 -42.65 0.80 -12.72
N SER A 64 -42.03 -0.15 -13.43
CA SER A 64 -42.77 -1.08 -14.28
C SER A 64 -42.42 -2.53 -13.97
N LEU A 65 -43.47 -3.23 -13.56
CA LEU A 65 -43.70 -4.68 -13.49
C LEU A 65 -42.58 -5.57 -14.03
N ASP A 66 -42.03 -6.41 -13.16
CA ASP A 66 -42.32 -7.84 -13.31
C ASP A 66 -42.32 -8.55 -11.95
N ARG A 67 -43.48 -9.09 -11.59
CA ARG A 67 -43.75 -9.76 -10.31
C ARG A 67 -43.98 -11.23 -10.61
N SER A 68 -42.90 -11.98 -10.78
CA SER A 68 -42.95 -13.44 -10.88
C SER A 68 -41.59 -14.03 -10.55
N TYR A 69 -41.41 -14.45 -9.30
CA TYR A 69 -40.69 -15.63 -8.80
C TYR A 69 -40.27 -15.36 -7.36
N GLY A 70 -40.97 -15.99 -6.41
CA GLY A 70 -40.69 -15.87 -5.00
C GLY A 70 -39.39 -16.56 -4.61
N TYR A 71 -38.34 -15.78 -4.41
CA TYR A 71 -37.26 -16.05 -3.47
C TYR A 71 -37.03 -14.76 -2.71
N GLY A 72 -37.08 -14.81 -1.38
CA GLY A 72 -36.91 -13.63 -0.53
C GLY A 72 -35.57 -12.95 -0.80
N THR A 73 -35.60 -11.81 -1.47
CA THR A 73 -34.44 -10.95 -1.65
C THR A 73 -34.09 -10.37 -0.28
N ARG A 74 -33.02 -10.89 0.33
CA ARG A 74 -32.50 -10.33 1.58
C ARG A 74 -32.07 -8.89 1.32
N THR A 75 -32.44 -7.97 2.19
CA THR A 75 -32.05 -6.56 2.04
C THR A 75 -30.53 -6.41 2.20
N PRO A 76 -29.89 -5.36 1.62
CA PRO A 76 -28.46 -5.07 1.86
C PRO A 76 -28.11 -4.99 3.35
N GLN A 77 -29.05 -4.53 4.19
CA GLN A 77 -28.95 -4.50 5.65
C GLN A 77 -28.95 -5.91 6.28
N GLU A 78 -29.71 -6.87 5.74
CA GLU A 78 -29.68 -8.27 6.17
C GLU A 78 -28.38 -8.99 5.75
N LEU A 79 -27.78 -8.61 4.62
CA LEU A 79 -26.48 -9.13 4.18
C LEU A 79 -25.32 -8.56 5.02
N ALA A 80 -25.39 -7.28 5.43
CA ALA A 80 -24.47 -6.67 6.38
C ALA A 80 -24.55 -7.35 7.77
N ARG A 81 -25.76 -7.67 8.24
CA ARG A 81 -25.96 -8.43 9.49
C ARG A 81 -25.39 -9.85 9.46
N GLN A 82 -25.36 -10.50 8.29
CA GLN A 82 -24.70 -11.81 8.13
C GLN A 82 -23.17 -11.75 8.12
N ASN A 83 -22.57 -10.57 8.00
CA ASN A 83 -21.13 -10.36 8.03
C ASN A 83 -20.60 -9.94 9.43
N MET A 84 -21.47 -9.66 10.39
CA MET A 84 -21.10 -9.18 11.74
C MET A 84 -20.23 -10.15 12.53
N ASP A 85 -20.39 -11.45 12.30
CA ASP A 85 -19.60 -12.48 12.97
C ASP A 85 -18.26 -12.76 12.28
N LYS A 86 -18.11 -12.42 10.99
CA LYS A 86 -16.94 -12.82 10.18
C LYS A 86 -15.63 -12.23 10.69
N ILE A 87 -15.63 -10.93 10.97
CA ILE A 87 -14.43 -10.20 11.41
C ILE A 87 -14.04 -10.63 12.83
N PRO A 88 -14.94 -10.59 13.84
CA PRO A 88 -14.62 -11.10 15.17
C PRO A 88 -14.19 -12.58 15.17
N ASP A 89 -14.81 -13.45 14.35
CA ASP A 89 -14.43 -14.87 14.27
C ASP A 89 -13.00 -15.06 13.77
N GLU A 90 -12.50 -14.16 12.92
CA GLU A 90 -11.12 -14.22 12.45
C GLU A 90 -10.12 -13.92 13.56
N TYR A 91 -10.39 -12.93 14.40
CA TYR A 91 -9.56 -12.67 15.58
C TYR A 91 -9.66 -13.79 16.62
N ILE A 92 -10.84 -14.39 16.81
CA ILE A 92 -10.99 -15.58 17.65
C ILE A 92 -10.15 -16.76 17.12
N ARG A 93 -10.09 -16.96 15.79
CA ARG A 93 -9.20 -17.96 15.18
C ARG A 93 -7.73 -17.68 15.52
N ILE A 94 -7.29 -16.42 15.47
CA ILE A 94 -5.92 -16.02 15.81
C ILE A 94 -5.62 -16.31 17.29
N CYS A 95 -6.53 -15.97 18.21
CA CYS A 95 -6.38 -16.30 19.63
C CYS A 95 -6.29 -17.82 19.87
N ASN A 96 -7.16 -18.60 19.21
CA ASN A 96 -7.16 -20.05 19.32
C ASN A 96 -5.86 -20.68 18.77
N GLN A 97 -5.31 -20.15 17.68
CA GLN A 97 -4.00 -20.57 17.15
C GLN A 97 -2.86 -20.27 18.12
N ALA A 98 -2.97 -19.19 18.89
CA ALA A 98 -2.05 -18.85 19.98
C ALA A 98 -2.30 -19.65 21.28
N GLY A 99 -3.28 -20.56 21.29
CA GLY A 99 -3.62 -21.38 22.46
C GLY A 99 -4.37 -20.63 23.57
N VAL A 100 -4.93 -19.45 23.26
CA VAL A 100 -5.61 -18.60 24.24
C VAL A 100 -7.11 -18.54 23.93
N PRO A 101 -7.99 -19.01 24.84
CA PRO A 101 -9.43 -18.90 24.64
C PRO A 101 -9.88 -17.44 24.75
N ALA A 102 -10.65 -16.98 23.76
CA ALA A 102 -11.20 -15.63 23.72
C ALA A 102 -12.71 -15.63 23.46
N GLU A 103 -13.42 -14.62 23.97
CA GLU A 103 -14.83 -14.38 23.65
C GLU A 103 -14.96 -13.15 22.75
N LYS A 104 -15.99 -13.08 21.91
CA LYS A 104 -16.29 -11.90 21.07
C LYS A 104 -17.46 -11.07 21.62
N ARG A 105 -17.37 -9.75 21.46
CA ARG A 105 -18.44 -8.78 21.70
C ARG A 105 -18.41 -7.72 20.61
N TYR A 106 -19.59 -7.25 20.21
CA TYR A 106 -19.71 -6.20 19.22
C TYR A 106 -20.89 -5.28 19.52
N ILE A 107 -20.85 -4.10 18.93
CA ILE A 107 -21.95 -3.12 18.91
C ILE A 107 -22.06 -2.54 17.50
N GLU A 108 -23.28 -2.27 17.05
CA GLU A 108 -23.51 -1.49 15.82
C GLU A 108 -23.49 0.00 16.15
N MET A 109 -22.53 0.75 15.62
CA MET A 109 -22.48 2.19 15.81
C MET A 109 -21.76 2.89 14.65
N ARG A 110 -22.27 4.06 14.26
CA ARG A 110 -21.64 4.89 13.21
C ARG A 110 -20.27 5.41 13.63
N ASP A 111 -20.14 5.80 14.89
CA ASP A 111 -18.89 6.32 15.45
C ASP A 111 -18.19 5.22 16.27
N ILE A 112 -17.02 4.80 15.80
CA ILE A 112 -16.23 3.74 16.42
C ILE A 112 -15.71 4.14 17.82
N GLY A 113 -15.32 5.40 18.01
CA GLY A 113 -14.83 5.88 19.31
C GLY A 113 -15.93 5.85 20.36
N LYS A 114 -17.12 6.35 20.01
CA LYS A 114 -18.32 6.27 20.87
C LYS A 114 -18.75 4.83 21.13
N GLY A 115 -18.65 3.96 20.13
CA GLY A 115 -18.98 2.54 20.27
C GLY A 115 -18.08 1.84 21.28
N ILE A 116 -16.79 2.15 21.27
CA ILE A 116 -15.83 1.63 22.25
C ILE A 116 -16.14 2.15 23.65
N VAL A 117 -16.41 3.46 23.82
CA VAL A 117 -16.76 4.05 25.12
C VAL A 117 -18.04 3.42 25.68
N GLN A 118 -19.08 3.24 24.86
CA GLN A 118 -20.31 2.58 25.27
C GLN A 118 -20.07 1.13 25.71
N LEU A 119 -19.20 0.38 25.00
CA LEU A 119 -18.82 -0.97 25.41
C LEU A 119 -18.06 -0.99 26.74
N ILE A 120 -17.24 0.02 27.02
CA ILE A 120 -16.53 0.17 28.30
C ILE A 120 -17.53 0.32 29.45
N GLU A 121 -18.54 1.19 29.28
CA GLU A 121 -19.59 1.43 30.27
C GLU A 121 -20.51 0.22 30.47
N GLU A 122 -21.03 -0.36 29.38
CA GLU A 122 -21.98 -1.47 29.44
C GLU A 122 -21.40 -2.76 30.04
N GLN A 123 -20.11 -3.00 29.83
CA GLN A 123 -19.44 -4.22 30.29
C GLN A 123 -18.55 -4.00 31.51
N ALA A 124 -18.55 -2.79 32.09
CA ALA A 124 -17.67 -2.37 33.17
C ALA A 124 -16.22 -2.80 32.91
N ILE A 125 -15.67 -2.35 31.78
CA ILE A 125 -14.34 -2.76 31.31
C ILE A 125 -13.27 -2.10 32.17
N GLU A 126 -12.52 -2.91 32.91
CA GLU A 126 -11.41 -2.44 33.73
C GLU A 126 -10.09 -2.37 32.94
N LYS A 127 -9.85 -3.26 31.97
CA LYS A 127 -8.59 -3.34 31.20
C LYS A 127 -8.86 -3.40 29.70
N LEU A 128 -8.47 -2.35 28.97
CA LEU A 128 -8.65 -2.23 27.51
C LEU A 128 -7.32 -2.05 26.78
N ILE A 129 -7.12 -2.81 25.71
CA ILE A 129 -6.00 -2.66 24.77
C ILE A 129 -6.59 -2.26 23.41
N MET A 130 -6.06 -1.20 22.81
CA MET A 130 -6.54 -0.70 21.51
C MET A 130 -5.42 -0.08 20.67
N GLY A 131 -5.70 0.15 19.39
CA GLY A 131 -4.75 0.81 18.48
C GLY A 131 -4.53 2.29 18.82
N ALA A 132 -3.28 2.74 18.77
CA ALA A 132 -2.88 4.14 19.00
C ALA A 132 -3.02 5.05 17.77
N ALA A 133 -2.97 4.47 16.57
CA ALA A 133 -2.98 5.16 15.28
C ALA A 133 -3.83 4.37 14.26
N ALA A 134 -4.28 5.03 13.20
CA ALA A 134 -4.66 4.34 11.96
C ALA A 134 -3.37 4.07 11.17
N ASP A 135 -3.22 2.89 10.56
CA ASP A 135 -1.94 2.37 10.05
C ASP A 135 -1.25 3.23 8.96
N ARG A 136 -1.92 4.28 8.46
CA ARG A 136 -1.41 5.24 7.49
C ARG A 136 -0.62 6.41 8.09
N CYS A 137 -0.63 6.60 9.41
CA CYS A 137 -0.02 7.75 10.10
C CYS A 137 1.14 7.35 11.05
N TYR A 138 1.96 6.34 10.71
CA TYR A 138 2.95 5.76 11.62
C TYR A 138 4.43 5.96 11.24
N PHE A 139 5.25 6.22 12.26
CA PHE A 139 6.70 5.98 12.31
C PHE A 139 7.10 5.36 13.67
N GLU A 140 8.18 4.59 13.71
CA GLU A 140 8.67 3.94 14.93
C GLU A 140 9.21 4.99 15.92
N GLY A 141 8.71 4.98 17.17
CA GLY A 141 9.12 5.94 18.22
C GLY A 141 8.21 7.15 18.45
N MET A 142 6.96 7.12 17.97
CA MET A 142 5.96 8.17 18.22
C MET A 142 5.76 8.44 19.73
N PRO A 143 5.80 9.72 20.19
CA PRO A 143 5.70 10.06 21.62
C PRO A 143 4.27 10.23 22.15
N GLN A 144 3.24 10.34 21.29
CA GLN A 144 1.85 10.68 21.68
C GLN A 144 0.79 9.93 20.84
N LEU A 145 -0.51 10.10 21.15
CA LEU A 145 -1.61 9.47 20.41
C LEU A 145 -2.07 10.36 19.25
N GLU A 146 -2.18 9.81 18.04
CA GLU A 146 -2.64 10.53 16.84
C GLU A 146 -4.00 10.06 16.32
N SER A 147 -4.48 8.86 16.69
CA SER A 147 -5.81 8.41 16.28
C SER A 147 -6.90 9.23 16.96
N THR A 148 -7.75 9.91 16.18
CA THR A 148 -8.91 10.65 16.70
C THR A 148 -9.81 9.74 17.56
N LYS A 149 -9.94 8.47 17.19
CA LYS A 149 -10.69 7.45 17.95
C LYS A 149 -9.99 7.14 19.28
N ALA A 150 -8.66 6.98 19.28
CA ALA A 150 -7.87 6.69 20.47
C ALA A 150 -7.83 7.88 21.44
N ILE A 151 -7.70 9.10 20.93
CA ILE A 151 -7.76 10.34 21.70
C ILE A 151 -9.15 10.48 22.35
N TYR A 152 -10.21 10.25 21.59
CA TYR A 152 -11.59 10.29 22.10
C TYR A 152 -11.81 9.25 23.21
N VAL A 153 -11.45 7.99 22.98
CA VAL A 153 -11.58 6.93 24.01
C VAL A 153 -10.72 7.25 25.24
N LYS A 154 -9.51 7.79 25.08
CA LYS A 154 -8.66 8.21 26.20
C LYS A 154 -9.34 9.28 27.06
N GLN A 155 -10.09 10.21 26.46
CA GLN A 155 -10.73 11.32 27.16
C GLN A 155 -12.07 10.92 27.80
N GLU A 156 -12.89 10.17 27.07
CA GLU A 156 -14.30 9.96 27.42
C GLU A 156 -14.58 8.61 28.10
N ALA A 157 -13.69 7.63 28.01
CA ALA A 157 -13.91 6.34 28.67
C ALA A 157 -13.84 6.45 30.20
N ASP A 158 -14.64 5.65 30.90
CA ASP A 158 -14.76 5.61 32.36
C ASP A 158 -13.38 5.73 33.05
N PRO A 159 -13.20 6.64 34.04
CA PRO A 159 -11.93 6.87 34.71
C PRO A 159 -11.34 5.65 35.39
N SER A 160 -12.14 4.64 35.74
CA SER A 160 -11.68 3.38 36.34
C SER A 160 -11.06 2.41 35.32
N CYS A 161 -11.21 2.67 34.01
CA CYS A 161 -10.70 1.82 32.94
C CYS A 161 -9.23 2.13 32.60
N TYR A 162 -8.37 1.12 32.77
CA TYR A 162 -6.98 1.10 32.32
C TYR A 162 -6.91 0.88 30.81
N ILE A 163 -6.20 1.76 30.09
CA ILE A 163 -6.13 1.69 28.62
C ILE A 163 -4.68 1.68 28.12
N TRP A 164 -4.32 0.66 27.35
CA TRP A 164 -3.05 0.56 26.64
C TRP A 164 -3.24 0.82 25.15
N PHE A 165 -2.45 1.75 24.61
CA PHE A 165 -2.49 2.14 23.21
C PHE A 165 -1.28 1.59 22.47
N ILE A 166 -1.53 0.68 21.53
CA ILE A 166 -0.50 -0.11 20.85
C ILE A 166 -0.42 0.28 19.39
N CYS A 167 0.78 0.31 18.83
CA CYS A 167 0.98 0.43 17.40
C CYS A 167 2.16 -0.44 16.95
N LYS A 168 1.97 -1.23 15.88
CA LYS A 168 2.96 -2.18 15.33
C LYS A 168 3.68 -3.03 16.40
N GLY A 169 2.95 -3.47 17.43
CA GLY A 169 3.51 -4.29 18.51
C GLY A 169 4.32 -3.53 19.57
N HIS A 170 4.22 -2.20 19.61
CA HIS A 170 4.86 -1.36 20.63
C HIS A 170 3.83 -0.58 21.44
N LEU A 171 4.07 -0.43 22.75
CA LEU A 171 3.25 0.41 23.62
C LEU A 171 3.60 1.87 23.40
N ILE A 172 2.64 2.66 22.92
CA ILE A 172 2.82 4.09 22.62
C ILE A 172 2.42 4.94 23.83
N HIS A 173 1.27 4.64 24.43
CA HIS A 173 0.75 5.40 25.56
C HIS A 173 -0.07 4.49 26.48
N TYR A 174 -0.16 4.87 27.75
CA TYR A 174 -0.99 4.19 28.74
C TYR A 174 -1.78 5.20 29.59
N ARG A 175 -3.06 4.90 29.84
CA ARG A 175 -3.93 5.63 30.75
C ARG A 175 -4.17 4.79 32.00
N ALA A 176 -3.74 5.28 33.16
CA ALA A 176 -4.02 4.65 34.44
C ALA A 176 -5.48 4.89 34.85
N GLY A 177 -6.15 3.85 35.33
CA GLY A 177 -7.47 3.93 35.94
C GLY A 177 -7.40 4.42 37.38
N ASP A 178 -8.34 5.29 37.78
CA ASP A 178 -8.38 5.94 39.08
C ASP A 178 -9.11 5.06 40.10
N LEU A 179 -8.44 4.01 40.59
CA LEU A 179 -8.92 3.19 41.71
C LEU A 179 -7.91 3.26 42.86
N SER A 180 -8.33 3.87 43.96
CA SER A 180 -7.62 3.87 45.23
C SER A 180 -7.51 2.45 45.80
N ASN A 181 -6.27 1.99 46.04
CA ASN A 181 -5.84 0.77 46.76
C ASN A 181 -6.01 -0.59 46.06
N SER A 182 -4.94 -1.10 45.46
CA SER A 182 -3.97 -2.07 46.04
C SER A 182 -3.18 -2.75 44.91
N ASP A 183 -1.86 -2.86 45.10
CA ASP A 183 -0.84 -3.46 44.24
C ASP A 183 -1.35 -4.22 42.99
N VAL A 184 -1.34 -3.53 41.85
CA VAL A 184 -1.44 -4.17 40.53
C VAL A 184 -0.04 -4.11 39.95
N ASP A 185 0.58 -5.28 39.69
CA ASP A 185 1.91 -5.38 39.09
C ASP A 185 1.96 -4.59 37.77
N LEU A 186 2.52 -3.39 37.85
CA LEU A 186 2.80 -2.54 36.71
C LEU A 186 4.09 -3.08 36.07
N PHE A 187 3.96 -3.68 34.89
CA PHE A 187 4.98 -4.24 33.98
C PHE A 187 5.27 -5.75 34.08
N PRO A 188 5.27 -6.49 32.94
CA PRO A 188 5.89 -7.80 32.86
C PRO A 188 7.42 -7.69 32.87
N SER A 189 8.04 -8.33 33.86
CA SER A 189 9.49 -8.45 34.00
C SER A 189 10.11 -9.24 32.84
N SER A 190 10.64 -8.55 31.82
CA SER A 190 11.98 -8.80 31.22
C SER A 190 12.13 -8.24 29.80
N LEU A 191 12.63 -7.00 29.67
CA LEU A 191 13.48 -6.60 28.55
C LEU A 191 14.61 -5.73 29.12
N SER A 192 15.74 -6.36 29.43
CA SER A 192 16.94 -5.68 29.89
C SER A 192 17.60 -4.93 28.74
N ALA A 193 17.79 -3.63 28.95
CA ALA A 193 18.57 -2.73 28.13
C ALA A 193 20.03 -3.19 28.00
N ASN A 194 20.56 -3.15 26.78
CA ASN A 194 21.98 -2.99 26.50
C ASN A 194 22.17 -1.60 25.87
N SER A 195 22.36 -0.57 26.70
CA SER A 195 22.99 0.68 26.27
C SER A 195 24.35 0.76 26.94
N ALA A 196 25.40 0.51 26.15
CA ALA A 196 26.78 0.66 26.57
C ALA A 196 27.05 2.14 26.91
N ALA A 197 27.76 2.31 28.02
CA ALA A 197 28.25 3.58 28.51
C ALA A 197 29.36 4.12 27.61
N GLU A 198 29.32 5.42 27.32
CA GLU A 198 30.52 6.22 27.15
C GLU A 198 30.50 7.39 28.15
N SER A 199 31.41 7.26 29.11
CA SER A 199 31.84 8.28 30.05
C SER A 199 32.65 9.36 29.36
N GLY A 200 32.39 10.63 29.66
CA GLY A 200 33.15 11.73 29.07
C GLY A 200 33.02 13.07 29.79
N SER A 201 33.66 13.16 30.96
CA SER A 201 34.25 14.37 31.53
C SER A 201 33.38 15.42 32.25
N GLN A 202 33.89 15.77 33.41
CA GLN A 202 33.46 16.77 34.38
C GLN A 202 33.78 18.18 33.87
N ASN A 203 32.94 19.16 34.19
CA ASN A 203 33.48 20.44 34.66
C ASN A 203 32.54 21.15 35.63
N SER A 204 33.20 21.77 36.61
CA SER A 204 32.71 22.35 37.85
C SER A 204 32.23 23.79 37.69
N GLY A 205 31.48 24.29 38.69
CA GLY A 205 31.42 25.72 38.97
C GLY A 205 30.11 26.25 39.55
N ASN A 206 30.04 26.37 40.88
CA ASN A 206 29.45 27.45 41.70
C ASN A 206 28.48 28.44 41.00
N SER A 207 27.35 28.87 41.56
CA SER A 207 27.23 29.54 42.86
C SER A 207 25.78 30.00 43.11
N ARG A 208 25.37 30.11 44.40
CA ARG A 208 24.55 31.18 45.03
C ARG A 208 23.22 31.58 44.34
N GLY A 209 22.06 31.58 44.96
CA GLY A 209 21.69 31.73 46.37
C GLY A 209 20.47 32.66 46.48
N SER A 210 19.71 32.53 47.57
CA SER A 210 18.70 33.46 48.14
C SER A 210 17.23 33.01 48.12
N SER A 211 16.86 32.33 49.21
CA SER A 211 15.83 32.72 50.21
C SER A 211 14.79 33.78 49.79
N ALA A 212 13.50 33.43 49.78
CA ALA A 212 12.54 33.51 50.89
C ALA A 212 11.84 34.88 51.00
N LEU A 213 10.49 34.86 51.02
CA LEU A 213 9.68 35.38 52.13
C LEU A 213 8.17 35.18 51.84
N SER A 214 7.51 34.67 52.87
CA SER A 214 6.10 34.38 53.03
C SER A 214 5.29 35.63 53.42
N ARG A 215 3.97 35.61 53.19
CA ARG A 215 2.96 36.21 54.09
C ARG A 215 1.54 35.72 53.78
N SER A 216 0.84 35.41 54.86
CA SER A 216 -0.41 34.68 55.03
C SER A 216 -1.58 35.59 55.45
N SER A 217 -2.82 35.09 55.38
CA SER A 217 -4.00 35.28 56.29
C SER A 217 -5.21 34.51 55.67
N SER A 218 -5.65 33.33 56.15
CA SER A 218 -6.65 33.01 57.22
C SER A 218 -8.05 33.61 56.97
N SER A 219 -9.23 33.02 57.27
CA SER A 219 -9.76 31.80 57.92
C SER A 219 -11.32 31.95 57.86
N GLU A 220 -12.23 30.97 57.74
CA GLU A 220 -12.81 29.98 58.70
C GLU A 220 -14.21 29.58 58.12
N VAL A 221 -14.52 28.32 57.76
CA VAL A 221 -15.29 27.22 58.43
C VAL A 221 -16.67 27.57 59.04
N GLU A 222 -17.77 27.01 58.50
CA GLU A 222 -18.66 25.92 59.06
C GLU A 222 -19.96 26.50 59.69
N ASP A 223 -21.18 25.96 59.67
CA ASP A 223 -21.77 24.65 59.33
C ASP A 223 -23.34 24.76 59.35
N VAL A 224 -24.04 23.66 59.00
CA VAL A 224 -25.39 23.22 59.42
C VAL A 224 -26.66 23.53 58.57
N ARG A 225 -27.24 22.44 58.00
CA ARG A 225 -28.61 22.22 57.47
C ARG A 225 -29.66 22.09 58.61
N PRO A 226 -31.01 22.30 58.47
CA PRO A 226 -31.90 21.25 57.88
C PRO A 226 -33.33 21.63 57.36
N LEU A 227 -33.94 20.63 56.66
CA LEU A 227 -35.37 20.22 56.55
C LEU A 227 -36.40 20.87 55.56
N VAL A 228 -36.78 20.06 54.54
CA VAL A 228 -38.13 19.52 54.13
C VAL A 228 -39.21 20.38 53.44
N SER A 229 -39.62 19.94 52.23
CA SER A 229 -40.99 19.46 51.82
C SER A 229 -41.05 19.27 50.28
N ILE A 230 -41.34 18.07 49.73
CA ILE A 230 -42.66 17.53 49.26
C ILE A 230 -43.13 18.28 47.98
N GLU A 231 -43.55 17.76 46.82
CA GLU A 231 -44.16 16.55 46.23
C GLU A 231 -43.99 16.73 44.68
N GLY A 232 -44.09 15.79 43.75
CA GLY A 232 -44.53 14.39 43.74
C GLY A 232 -44.81 13.96 42.28
N GLY A 233 -44.48 12.70 41.96
CA GLY A 233 -45.08 11.82 40.94
C GLY A 233 -44.93 12.19 39.44
N TRP A 234 -44.83 11.27 38.48
CA TRP A 234 -45.32 9.89 38.41
C TRP A 234 -44.48 9.05 37.44
N ARG A 235 -44.22 7.79 37.82
CA ARG A 235 -43.77 6.69 36.95
C ARG A 235 -44.98 5.98 36.36
N ILE A 236 -44.86 5.51 35.13
CA ILE A 236 -45.61 4.36 34.60
C ILE A 236 -44.59 3.37 34.01
N ASN A 237 -44.72 2.11 34.42
CA ASN A 237 -43.97 0.95 33.95
C ASN A 237 -44.66 0.35 32.70
N HIS A 238 -43.86 -0.26 31.82
CA HIS A 238 -44.19 -1.44 31.01
C HIS A 238 -42.88 -2.24 30.93
N GLU A 239 -42.75 -3.33 31.69
CA GLU A 239 -43.02 -4.71 31.27
C GLU A 239 -42.21 -5.16 30.05
N SER A 240 -41.22 -6.02 30.30
CA SER A 240 -40.78 -7.03 29.35
C SER A 240 -40.30 -8.25 30.13
N GLU A 241 -41.08 -9.31 29.97
CA GLU A 241 -40.87 -10.66 30.47
C GLU A 241 -39.54 -11.23 29.96
N SER A 242 -38.80 -11.91 30.83
CA SER A 242 -38.01 -13.06 30.38
C SER A 242 -37.99 -14.12 31.48
N SER A 243 -38.53 -15.26 31.08
CA SER A 243 -38.65 -16.53 31.79
C SER A 243 -37.30 -17.07 32.23
N SER A 244 -37.14 -17.27 33.53
CA SER A 244 -36.18 -18.24 34.08
C SER A 244 -36.94 -19.20 34.99
N GLY A 245 -36.88 -20.49 34.64
CA GLY A 245 -37.52 -21.58 35.38
C GLY A 245 -36.95 -21.73 36.79
N PRO A 246 -37.73 -22.28 37.74
CA PRO A 246 -37.33 -22.30 39.13
C PRO A 246 -36.28 -23.38 39.40
N SER A 247 -35.08 -22.93 39.79
CA SER A 247 -34.10 -23.74 40.50
C SER A 247 -34.56 -23.88 41.95
N PHE A 248 -35.24 -24.98 42.28
CA PHE A 248 -35.57 -25.33 43.66
C PHE A 248 -34.33 -25.91 44.34
N LYS A 249 -33.78 -25.16 45.28
CA LYS A 249 -32.89 -25.70 46.33
C LYS A 249 -33.76 -26.38 47.41
N PRO A 250 -33.33 -27.49 48.00
CA PRO A 250 -34.03 -28.12 49.11
C PRO A 250 -33.81 -27.27 50.36
N SER A 251 -34.88 -26.65 50.86
CA SER A 251 -34.87 -25.91 52.12
C SER A 251 -35.68 -26.67 53.15
N ASP A 252 -34.94 -27.04 54.20
CA ASP A 252 -35.34 -27.09 55.60
C ASP A 252 -36.43 -28.07 56.03
N GLU A 253 -35.93 -29.13 56.69
CA GLU A 253 -36.60 -29.88 57.74
C GLU A 253 -37.33 -28.92 58.70
N LEU A 254 -38.66 -28.91 58.63
CA LEU A 254 -39.51 -28.45 59.71
C LEU A 254 -40.03 -29.67 60.47
N SER A 255 -39.48 -29.80 61.67
CA SER A 255 -39.96 -30.65 62.75
C SER A 255 -41.45 -30.43 63.01
N CYS A 256 -42.24 -31.49 62.86
CA CYS A 256 -43.55 -31.60 63.50
C CYS A 256 -43.50 -32.74 64.52
N GLU A 257 -43.69 -32.38 65.79
CA GLU A 257 -43.86 -33.31 66.90
C GLU A 257 -45.06 -34.26 66.66
N PRO A 258 -45.02 -35.49 67.19
CA PRO A 258 -46.13 -36.44 67.05
C PRO A 258 -47.24 -36.14 68.09
N PRO A 259 -48.53 -36.13 67.70
CA PRO A 259 -49.60 -36.15 68.69
C PRO A 259 -49.82 -37.60 69.17
N MET A 260 -49.72 -37.79 70.49
CA MET A 260 -50.11 -39.02 71.20
C MET A 260 -51.64 -39.09 71.40
N PRO A 261 -52.20 -40.27 71.72
CA PRO A 261 -53.31 -40.88 70.98
C PRO A 261 -54.66 -40.71 71.67
N PHE A 262 -55.74 -40.77 70.90
CA PHE A 262 -57.05 -41.10 71.48
C PHE A 262 -57.95 -41.91 70.54
N CYS A 263 -58.31 -43.09 71.06
CA CYS A 263 -59.42 -43.99 70.81
C CYS A 263 -60.09 -44.10 69.43
N ALA A 264 -60.08 -45.36 68.96
CA ALA A 264 -60.88 -45.92 67.88
C ALA A 264 -62.36 -45.48 67.90
N THR A 265 -62.83 -45.02 66.75
CA THR A 265 -64.19 -45.28 66.29
C THR A 265 -64.11 -45.69 64.82
N GLU A 266 -64.42 -46.96 64.55
CA GLU A 266 -64.61 -47.46 63.18
C GLU A 266 -65.80 -46.73 62.57
N GLY A 267 -65.55 -45.94 61.52
CA GLY A 267 -66.57 -45.20 60.78
C GLY A 267 -66.28 -45.22 59.27
N PRO A 268 -67.29 -45.03 58.41
CA PRO A 268 -67.20 -45.31 56.97
C PRO A 268 -66.28 -44.37 56.17
N ASN A 269 -65.61 -43.43 56.84
CA ASN A 269 -64.74 -42.44 56.20
C ASN A 269 -63.29 -42.91 56.02
N ASP A 270 -62.84 -43.96 56.72
CA ASP A 270 -61.46 -44.46 56.61
C ASP A 270 -61.16 -45.06 55.21
N GLU A 271 -62.20 -45.57 54.55
CA GLU A 271 -62.13 -46.08 53.17
C GLU A 271 -62.02 -44.93 52.14
N LEU A 272 -62.70 -43.81 52.38
CA LEU A 272 -62.67 -42.65 51.48
C LEU A 272 -61.31 -41.94 51.51
N TYR A 273 -60.69 -41.83 52.70
CA TYR A 273 -59.34 -41.27 52.83
C TYR A 273 -58.28 -42.19 52.20
N LYS A 274 -58.42 -43.52 52.33
CA LYS A 274 -57.53 -44.47 51.63
C LYS A 274 -57.66 -44.41 50.11
N GLN A 275 -58.88 -44.23 49.58
CA GLN A 275 -59.10 -44.03 48.14
C GLN A 275 -58.50 -42.71 47.65
N LEU A 276 -58.60 -41.64 48.44
CA LEU A 276 -57.97 -40.36 48.13
C LEU A 276 -56.44 -40.45 48.13
N ASP A 277 -55.85 -41.10 49.13
CA ASP A 277 -54.40 -41.33 49.20
C ASP A 277 -53.91 -42.20 48.03
N GLY A 278 -54.69 -43.22 47.65
CA GLY A 278 -54.44 -44.05 46.46
C GLY A 278 -54.47 -43.22 45.17
N ALA A 279 -55.49 -42.39 44.98
CA ALA A 279 -55.61 -41.51 43.81
C ALA A 279 -54.50 -40.46 43.75
N MET A 280 -54.10 -39.90 44.90
CA MET A 280 -52.99 -38.94 44.98
C MET A 280 -51.64 -39.60 44.69
N ALA A 281 -51.42 -40.83 45.15
CA ALA A 281 -50.21 -41.60 44.85
C ALA A 281 -50.13 -41.99 43.36
N GLU A 282 -51.24 -42.40 42.76
CA GLU A 282 -51.34 -42.66 41.31
C GLU A 282 -51.11 -41.39 40.49
N ALA A 283 -51.70 -40.26 40.87
CA ALA A 283 -51.48 -38.98 40.22
C ALA A 283 -50.02 -38.52 40.34
N ALA A 284 -49.38 -38.72 41.51
CA ALA A 284 -47.97 -38.43 41.70
C ALA A 284 -47.05 -39.32 40.86
N LYS A 285 -47.40 -40.61 40.71
CA LYS A 285 -46.70 -41.54 39.82
C LYS A 285 -46.83 -41.14 38.36
N ALA A 286 -48.06 -40.88 37.89
CA ALA A 286 -48.34 -40.45 36.53
C ALA A 286 -47.63 -39.12 36.19
N LYS A 287 -47.58 -38.18 37.14
CA LYS A 287 -46.85 -36.91 36.98
C LYS A 287 -45.33 -37.14 36.79
N ARG A 288 -44.75 -38.09 37.53
CA ARG A 288 -43.33 -38.45 37.40
C ARG A 288 -43.02 -39.10 36.06
N GLU A 289 -43.85 -40.08 35.65
CA GLU A 289 -43.70 -40.77 34.36
C GLU A 289 -43.86 -39.79 33.17
N ALA A 290 -44.80 -38.85 33.25
CA ALA A 290 -44.97 -37.81 32.25
C ALA A 290 -43.77 -36.85 32.17
N PHE A 291 -43.14 -36.53 33.31
CA PHE A 291 -41.94 -35.70 33.36
C PHE A 291 -40.71 -36.41 32.78
N GLU A 292 -40.54 -37.70 33.09
CA GLU A 292 -39.46 -38.52 32.51
C GLU A 292 -39.62 -38.67 30.99
N GLU A 293 -40.85 -38.90 30.52
CA GLU A 293 -41.17 -38.95 29.09
C GLU A 293 -40.94 -37.61 28.40
N TRP A 294 -41.28 -36.49 29.05
CA TRP A 294 -41.00 -35.15 28.55
C TRP A 294 -39.49 -34.92 28.39
N ASN A 295 -38.68 -35.29 29.39
CA ASN A 295 -37.22 -35.20 29.30
C ASN A 295 -36.64 -36.05 28.16
N ARG A 296 -37.15 -37.28 27.96
CA ARG A 296 -36.74 -38.14 26.83
C ARG A 296 -37.04 -37.49 25.48
N ARG A 297 -38.19 -36.83 25.34
CA ARG A 297 -38.56 -36.12 24.09
C ARG A 297 -37.68 -34.91 23.84
N GLN A 298 -37.37 -34.12 24.87
CA GLN A 298 -36.47 -32.97 24.74
C GLN A 298 -35.05 -33.39 24.33
N GLU A 299 -34.53 -34.49 24.88
CA GLU A 299 -33.23 -35.02 24.48
C GLU A 299 -33.25 -35.57 23.04
N ALA A 300 -34.32 -36.25 22.63
CA ALA A 300 -34.49 -36.69 21.24
C ALA A 300 -34.57 -35.51 20.26
N GLU A 301 -35.27 -34.44 20.62
CA GLU A 301 -35.40 -33.21 19.84
C GLU A 301 -34.05 -32.50 19.66
N LYS A 302 -33.28 -32.36 20.76
CA LYS A 302 -31.92 -31.82 20.72
C LYS A 302 -31.00 -32.63 19.79
N ASN A 303 -31.04 -33.96 19.91
CA ASN A 303 -30.25 -34.85 19.05
C ASN A 303 -30.65 -34.73 17.57
N ALA A 304 -31.93 -34.52 17.27
CA ALA A 304 -32.40 -34.28 15.91
C ALA A 304 -31.89 -32.94 15.35
N ILE A 305 -31.91 -31.87 16.15
CA ILE A 305 -31.38 -30.56 15.76
C ILE A 305 -29.88 -30.63 15.49
N ASP A 306 -29.11 -31.29 16.35
CA ASP A 306 -27.67 -31.48 16.15
C ASP A 306 -27.36 -32.32 14.92
N ALA A 307 -28.19 -33.33 14.60
CA ALA A 307 -28.06 -34.08 13.36
C ALA A 307 -28.32 -33.20 12.12
N ILE A 308 -29.34 -32.34 12.15
CA ILE A 308 -29.64 -31.40 11.05
C ILE A 308 -28.48 -30.41 10.85
N ARG A 309 -27.93 -29.84 11.94
CA ARG A 309 -26.78 -28.94 11.88
C ARG A 309 -25.56 -29.60 11.23
N ARG A 310 -25.28 -30.86 11.55
CA ARG A 310 -24.19 -31.62 10.91
C ARG A 310 -24.42 -31.81 9.41
N VAL A 311 -25.65 -32.05 8.96
CA VAL A 311 -25.97 -32.19 7.54
C VAL A 311 -25.74 -30.87 6.79
N ILE A 312 -26.17 -29.74 7.36
CA ILE A 312 -25.94 -28.41 6.77
C ILE A 312 -24.44 -28.11 6.65
N ALA A 313 -23.67 -28.36 7.71
CA ALA A 313 -22.21 -28.18 7.69
C ALA A 313 -21.53 -29.06 6.62
N LEU A 314 -21.97 -30.30 6.45
CA LEU A 314 -21.47 -31.19 5.40
C LEU A 314 -21.84 -30.70 3.98
N GLN A 315 -23.04 -30.12 3.80
CA GLN A 315 -23.46 -29.55 2.52
C GLN A 315 -22.63 -28.33 2.12
N GLU A 316 -22.33 -27.45 3.07
CA GLU A 316 -21.47 -26.28 2.85
C GLU A 316 -20.04 -26.70 2.50
N GLU A 317 -19.49 -27.68 3.22
CA GLU A 317 -18.16 -28.22 2.94
C GLU A 317 -18.09 -28.89 1.55
N LEU A 318 -19.16 -29.59 1.14
CA LEU A 318 -19.24 -30.19 -0.19
C LEU A 318 -19.31 -29.13 -1.29
N LYS A 319 -20.05 -28.03 -1.07
CA LYS A 319 -20.09 -26.88 -1.99
C LYS A 319 -18.72 -26.22 -2.11
N ARG A 320 -18.02 -26.04 -0.99
CA ARG A 320 -16.66 -25.48 -0.95
C ARG A 320 -15.66 -26.35 -1.71
N ARG A 321 -15.74 -27.68 -1.53
CA ARG A 321 -14.90 -28.65 -2.26
C ARG A 321 -15.13 -28.60 -3.77
N LYS A 322 -16.39 -28.53 -4.22
CA LYS A 322 -16.72 -28.38 -5.65
C LYS A 322 -16.11 -27.11 -6.25
N GLY A 323 -16.18 -25.99 -5.52
CA GLY A 323 -15.55 -24.74 -5.96
C GLY A 323 -14.04 -24.86 -6.11
N LEU A 324 -13.37 -25.52 -5.15
CA LEU A 324 -11.94 -25.78 -5.24
C LEU A 324 -11.56 -26.72 -6.39
N GLU A 325 -12.35 -27.76 -6.65
CA GLU A 325 -12.12 -28.66 -7.79
C GLU A 325 -12.24 -27.93 -9.13
N GLU A 326 -13.20 -27.02 -9.27
CA GLU A 326 -13.35 -26.20 -10.47
C GLU A 326 -12.17 -25.23 -10.66
N SER A 327 -11.75 -24.53 -9.60
CA SER A 327 -10.56 -23.67 -9.64
C SER A 327 -9.30 -24.44 -9.98
N LEU A 328 -9.12 -25.63 -9.40
CA LEU A 328 -7.98 -26.50 -9.69
C LEU A 328 -8.00 -26.99 -11.15
N SER A 329 -9.18 -27.23 -11.73
CA SER A 329 -9.30 -27.58 -13.16
C SER A 329 -8.83 -26.42 -14.06
N LYS A 330 -9.26 -25.19 -13.77
CA LYS A 330 -8.85 -23.99 -14.51
C LYS A 330 -7.35 -23.74 -14.41
N GLU A 331 -6.78 -23.93 -13.23
CA GLU A 331 -5.34 -23.76 -13.01
C GLU A 331 -4.53 -24.84 -13.75
N LYS A 332 -4.99 -26.10 -13.78
CA LYS A 332 -4.37 -27.15 -14.59
C LYS A 332 -4.39 -26.85 -16.08
N GLU A 333 -5.50 -26.32 -16.59
CA GLU A 333 -5.59 -25.88 -18.00
C GLU A 333 -4.59 -24.76 -18.30
N ALA A 334 -4.46 -23.77 -17.41
CA ALA A 334 -3.47 -22.70 -17.56
C ALA A 334 -2.01 -23.22 -17.54
N VAL A 335 -1.71 -24.19 -16.67
CA VAL A 335 -0.39 -24.84 -16.63
C VAL A 335 -0.10 -25.61 -17.92
N GLU A 336 -1.09 -26.33 -18.47
CA GLU A 336 -0.89 -27.03 -19.74
C GLU A 336 -0.69 -26.05 -20.92
N MET A 337 -1.41 -24.92 -20.92
CA MET A 337 -1.22 -23.86 -21.91
C MET A 337 0.19 -23.26 -21.86
N THR A 338 0.70 -22.95 -20.66
CA THR A 338 2.06 -22.40 -20.49
C THR A 338 3.13 -23.42 -20.85
N LYS A 339 2.91 -24.71 -20.56
CA LYS A 339 3.79 -25.79 -20.99
C LYS A 339 3.85 -25.90 -22.52
N ASN A 340 2.71 -25.82 -23.20
CA ASN A 340 2.68 -25.83 -24.67
C ASN A 340 3.44 -24.63 -25.28
N GLN A 341 3.31 -23.45 -24.69
CA GLN A 341 4.09 -22.26 -25.10
C GLN A 341 5.59 -22.45 -24.88
N LEU A 342 5.99 -23.09 -23.78
CA LEU A 342 7.39 -23.39 -23.51
C LEU A 342 7.98 -24.38 -24.52
N ASP A 343 7.21 -25.41 -24.90
CA ASP A 343 7.61 -26.38 -25.92
C ASP A 343 7.74 -25.71 -27.31
N GLU A 344 6.85 -24.77 -27.64
CA GLU A 344 6.93 -23.99 -28.88
C GLU A 344 8.16 -23.07 -28.90
N LEU A 345 8.42 -22.34 -27.81
CA LEU A 345 9.63 -21.51 -27.66
C LEU A 345 10.91 -22.34 -27.73
N LYS A 346 10.90 -23.54 -27.14
CA LYS A 346 12.05 -24.45 -27.20
C LYS A 346 12.30 -24.92 -28.63
N MET A 347 11.26 -25.26 -29.37
CA MET A 347 11.38 -25.60 -30.79
C MET A 347 11.90 -24.43 -31.63
N LEU A 348 11.45 -23.19 -31.35
CA LEU A 348 11.98 -21.98 -32.00
C LEU A 348 13.45 -21.76 -31.67
N LEU A 349 13.86 -21.97 -30.41
CA LEU A 349 15.24 -21.88 -29.98
C LEU A 349 16.12 -22.92 -30.69
N ASP A 350 15.68 -24.18 -30.76
CA ASP A 350 16.40 -25.25 -31.44
C ASP A 350 16.54 -24.97 -32.95
N ASN A 351 15.48 -24.44 -33.58
CA ASN A 351 15.53 -24.02 -34.99
C ASN A 351 16.48 -22.83 -35.19
N ALA A 352 16.46 -21.84 -34.29
CA ALA A 352 17.37 -20.70 -34.36
C ALA A 352 18.83 -21.11 -34.14
N LEU A 353 19.09 -22.03 -33.21
CA LEU A 353 20.42 -22.61 -32.98
C LEU A 353 20.91 -23.37 -34.22
N LYS A 354 20.04 -24.13 -34.87
CA LYS A 354 20.37 -24.84 -36.11
C LYS A 354 20.69 -23.89 -37.26
N VAL A 355 19.91 -22.83 -37.44
CA VAL A 355 20.20 -21.77 -38.42
C VAL A 355 21.54 -21.09 -38.09
N ASN A 356 21.84 -20.87 -36.81
CA ASN A 356 23.10 -20.28 -36.38
C ASN A 356 24.29 -21.24 -36.62
N GLU A 357 24.15 -22.54 -36.38
CA GLU A 357 25.17 -23.55 -36.73
C GLU A 357 25.39 -23.65 -38.26
N GLU A 358 24.32 -23.56 -39.05
CA GLU A 358 24.41 -23.53 -40.53
C GLU A 358 25.06 -22.23 -41.04
N LEU A 359 24.93 -21.11 -40.32
CA LEU A 359 25.65 -19.86 -40.61
C LEU A 359 27.14 -19.95 -40.21
N LEU A 360 27.44 -20.57 -39.07
CA LEU A 360 28.81 -20.75 -38.56
C LEU A 360 29.64 -21.71 -39.44
N THR A 361 29.01 -22.76 -39.98
CA THR A 361 29.68 -23.72 -40.88
C THR A 361 30.01 -23.15 -42.27
N ASN A 362 29.38 -22.04 -42.68
CA ASN A 362 29.69 -21.34 -43.93
C ASN A 362 30.79 -20.26 -43.78
N GLN A 363 31.31 -20.03 -42.56
CA GLN A 363 32.28 -18.96 -42.27
C GLN A 363 33.61 -19.45 -41.67
N GLU A 364 33.97 -20.73 -41.81
CA GLU A 364 35.29 -21.21 -41.40
C GLU A 364 36.40 -20.82 -42.40
N SER A 365 36.78 -19.54 -42.39
CA SER A 365 38.15 -19.10 -42.65
C SER A 365 38.38 -17.69 -42.12
N GLU A 366 38.86 -17.57 -40.89
CA GLU A 366 39.89 -16.61 -40.39
C GLU A 366 39.84 -16.56 -38.83
N PRO A 367 40.98 -16.36 -38.15
CA PRO A 367 41.11 -16.62 -36.72
C PRO A 367 40.59 -15.48 -35.84
N LEU A 368 40.11 -15.89 -34.67
CA LEU A 368 39.52 -15.11 -33.58
C LEU A 368 40.38 -13.93 -33.10
N THR A 369 40.05 -12.70 -33.55
CA THR A 369 40.26 -11.44 -32.81
C THR A 369 39.27 -10.36 -33.30
N ALA A 370 38.70 -9.59 -32.35
CA ALA A 370 38.06 -8.25 -32.54
C ALA A 370 36.56 -8.06 -32.86
N ASN A 371 35.71 -9.09 -32.98
CA ASN A 371 34.32 -8.88 -33.47
C ASN A 371 33.25 -8.52 -32.41
N GLN A 372 33.52 -7.53 -31.56
CA GLN A 372 32.44 -6.83 -30.79
C GLN A 372 32.46 -5.31 -30.98
N ARG A 373 33.32 -4.79 -31.87
CA ARG A 373 33.41 -3.35 -32.21
C ARG A 373 32.48 -2.91 -33.34
N ASP A 374 31.75 -3.83 -33.98
CA ASP A 374 31.11 -3.59 -35.28
C ASP A 374 29.78 -2.78 -35.26
N PHE A 375 29.39 -2.16 -34.14
CA PHE A 375 28.12 -1.41 -34.03
C PHE A 375 28.24 0.05 -33.55
N LEU A 376 29.44 0.53 -33.19
CA LEU A 376 29.65 1.92 -32.78
C LEU A 376 30.36 2.68 -33.89
N SER A 377 29.78 3.78 -34.34
CA SER A 377 30.40 4.66 -35.33
C SER A 377 31.61 5.35 -34.70
N GLU A 378 32.78 5.20 -35.32
CA GLU A 378 34.00 5.89 -34.91
C GLU A 378 34.11 7.20 -35.71
N PHE A 379 34.24 8.31 -34.99
CA PHE A 379 34.35 9.66 -35.54
C PHE A 379 35.78 10.18 -35.36
N SER A 380 36.26 10.91 -36.36
CA SER A 380 37.56 11.60 -36.32
C SER A 380 37.49 12.86 -35.45
N PHE A 381 38.64 13.30 -34.92
CA PHE A 381 38.68 14.55 -34.16
C PHE A 381 38.26 15.77 -35.01
N SER A 382 38.51 15.74 -36.33
CA SER A 382 38.10 16.82 -37.24
C SER A 382 36.57 16.95 -37.32
N GLU A 383 35.85 15.83 -37.38
CA GLU A 383 34.38 15.83 -37.39
C GLU A 383 33.81 16.34 -36.07
N ILE A 384 34.42 15.97 -34.94
CA ILE A 384 34.04 16.49 -33.63
C ILE A 384 34.25 18.01 -33.55
N MET A 385 35.41 18.50 -34.03
CA MET A 385 35.74 19.93 -34.06
C MET A 385 34.75 20.75 -34.90
N GLU A 386 34.35 20.22 -36.06
CA GLU A 386 33.34 20.83 -36.91
C GLU A 386 31.96 20.82 -36.23
N ALA A 387 31.58 19.70 -35.62
CA ALA A 387 30.28 19.53 -34.96
C ALA A 387 30.03 20.49 -33.80
N ILE A 388 31.08 20.83 -33.03
CA ILE A 388 31.00 21.78 -31.90
C ILE A 388 31.45 23.21 -32.28
N ASN A 389 31.57 23.51 -33.58
CA ASN A 389 31.98 24.81 -34.10
C ASN A 389 33.25 25.37 -33.44
N SER A 390 34.31 24.57 -33.36
CA SER A 390 35.58 24.93 -32.70
C SER A 390 35.45 25.33 -31.21
N PHE A 391 34.67 24.58 -30.44
CA PHE A 391 34.42 24.79 -29.01
C PHE A 391 33.72 26.11 -28.70
N ASP A 392 32.70 26.45 -29.47
CA ASP A 392 31.87 27.62 -29.21
C ASP A 392 31.30 27.55 -27.77
N PRO A 393 31.60 28.53 -26.90
CA PRO A 393 31.10 28.54 -25.53
C PRO A 393 29.56 28.53 -25.43
N SER A 394 28.86 29.02 -26.46
CA SER A 394 27.39 29.02 -26.51
C SER A 394 26.78 27.62 -26.69
N LEU A 395 27.56 26.66 -27.19
CA LEU A 395 27.15 25.27 -27.35
C LEU A 395 27.47 24.40 -26.13
N LYS A 396 28.13 24.97 -25.11
CA LYS A 396 28.47 24.25 -23.89
C LYS A 396 27.23 24.02 -23.04
N ILE A 397 26.94 22.76 -22.75
CA ILE A 397 25.82 22.35 -21.89
C ILE A 397 26.30 22.29 -20.44
N GLU A 398 27.45 21.64 -20.21
CA GLU A 398 27.95 21.37 -18.86
C GLU A 398 29.48 21.40 -18.82
N GLU A 399 30.04 21.83 -17.68
CA GLU A 399 31.47 21.78 -17.37
C GLU A 399 31.67 21.15 -16.00
N GLY A 400 32.50 20.11 -15.93
CA GLY A 400 32.84 19.44 -14.67
C GLY A 400 34.32 19.08 -14.60
N GLU A 401 34.75 18.60 -13.43
CA GLU A 401 36.14 18.19 -13.17
C GLU A 401 36.62 17.05 -14.10
N TYR A 402 35.69 16.27 -14.64
CA TYR A 402 35.96 15.06 -15.43
C TYR A 402 35.67 15.21 -16.92
N GLY A 403 35.20 16.38 -17.36
CA GLY A 403 34.88 16.59 -18.77
C GLY A 403 34.09 17.86 -19.05
N SER A 404 33.82 18.07 -20.32
CA SER A 404 32.90 19.10 -20.79
C SER A 404 31.92 18.50 -21.79
N THR A 405 30.66 18.85 -21.65
CA THR A 405 29.58 18.38 -22.51
C THR A 405 29.09 19.52 -23.39
N TYR A 406 29.02 19.27 -24.69
CA TYR A 406 28.63 20.24 -25.70
C TYR A 406 27.43 19.72 -26.50
N LYS A 407 26.57 20.63 -26.91
CA LYS A 407 25.66 20.42 -28.02
C LYS A 407 26.47 20.50 -29.30
N GLY A 408 26.32 19.53 -30.18
CA GLY A 408 26.94 19.55 -31.50
C GLY A 408 25.94 19.19 -32.58
N PHE A 409 26.38 19.36 -33.83
CA PHE A 409 25.65 18.91 -35.00
C PHE A 409 26.56 18.02 -35.83
N LEU A 410 26.34 16.71 -35.79
CA LEU A 410 27.03 15.76 -36.68
C LEU A 410 26.12 15.50 -37.87
N PHE A 411 26.55 15.88 -39.07
CA PHE A 411 25.75 15.74 -40.30
C PHE A 411 24.33 16.35 -40.20
N ASN A 412 24.22 17.55 -39.61
CA ASN A 412 22.95 18.22 -39.27
C ASN A 412 22.06 17.51 -38.24
N ILE A 413 22.51 16.41 -37.64
CA ILE A 413 21.81 15.73 -36.56
C ILE A 413 22.29 16.32 -35.23
N PRO A 414 21.39 16.84 -34.38
CA PRO A 414 21.77 17.34 -33.08
C PRO A 414 22.26 16.18 -32.19
N VAL A 415 23.42 16.35 -31.60
CA VAL A 415 24.08 15.35 -30.75
C VAL A 415 24.61 15.98 -29.46
N THR A 416 24.78 15.16 -28.43
CA THR A 416 25.47 15.52 -27.20
C THR A 416 26.88 14.95 -27.25
N ILE A 417 27.88 15.82 -27.23
CA ILE A 417 29.30 15.46 -27.34
C ILE A 417 29.96 15.68 -25.99
N LYS A 418 30.39 14.58 -25.36
CA LYS A 418 31.06 14.58 -24.06
C LYS A 418 32.56 14.35 -24.24
N LEU A 419 33.36 15.34 -23.90
CA LEU A 419 34.81 15.25 -23.87
C LEU A 419 35.29 14.87 -22.47
N LEU A 420 36.08 13.80 -22.35
CA LEU A 420 36.58 13.33 -21.06
C LEU A 420 37.96 13.92 -20.74
N SER A 421 38.10 14.52 -19.56
CA SER A 421 39.34 15.16 -19.09
C SER A 421 40.36 14.16 -18.53
N GLN A 422 39.92 12.99 -18.04
CA GLN A 422 40.75 12.01 -17.33
C GLN A 422 40.89 10.65 -18.06
N GLY A 423 41.63 10.65 -19.17
CA GLY A 423 42.35 9.46 -19.66
C GLY A 423 41.54 8.24 -20.15
N SER A 424 42.27 7.21 -20.60
CA SER A 424 41.71 6.06 -21.32
C SER A 424 40.83 5.14 -20.47
N SER A 425 41.05 5.04 -19.16
CA SER A 425 40.33 4.08 -18.31
C SER A 425 38.83 4.38 -18.16
N GLN A 426 38.47 5.65 -17.97
CA GLN A 426 37.07 6.07 -17.85
C GLN A 426 36.35 5.90 -19.19
N TYR A 427 37.00 6.32 -20.30
CA TYR A 427 36.51 6.09 -21.64
C TYR A 427 36.21 4.62 -21.92
N HIS A 428 37.14 3.71 -21.63
CA HIS A 428 36.95 2.28 -21.91
C HIS A 428 35.82 1.68 -21.07
N GLN A 429 35.69 2.08 -19.80
CA GLN A 429 34.61 1.61 -18.93
C GLN A 429 33.24 2.12 -19.40
N GLU A 430 33.14 3.38 -19.79
CA GLU A 430 31.90 4.01 -20.23
C GLU A 430 31.45 3.42 -21.58
N VAL A 431 32.36 3.26 -22.54
CA VAL A 431 32.08 2.60 -23.82
C VAL A 431 31.64 1.15 -23.61
N GLN A 432 32.32 0.40 -22.74
CA GLN A 432 31.98 -0.99 -22.46
C GLN A 432 30.59 -1.15 -21.80
N THR A 433 30.19 -0.20 -20.97
CA THR A 433 28.88 -0.23 -20.29
C THR A 433 27.78 0.25 -21.23
N ALA A 434 28.00 1.36 -21.93
CA ALA A 434 27.02 1.98 -22.81
C ALA A 434 26.70 1.15 -24.06
N SER A 435 27.68 0.38 -24.58
CA SER A 435 27.50 -0.52 -25.73
C SER A 435 26.68 -1.77 -25.42
N LYS A 436 26.71 -2.26 -24.18
CA LYS A 436 26.02 -3.50 -23.77
C LYS A 436 24.55 -3.30 -23.41
N LEU A 437 24.17 -2.11 -23.00
CA LEU A 437 22.85 -1.81 -22.44
C LEU A 437 22.06 -0.91 -23.40
N ARG A 438 21.03 -1.45 -24.04
CA ARG A 438 20.08 -0.70 -24.88
C ARG A 438 18.68 -0.84 -24.32
N HIS A 439 18.04 0.29 -24.05
CA HIS A 439 16.69 0.38 -23.51
C HIS A 439 16.08 1.72 -23.95
N PRO A 440 14.76 1.80 -24.24
CA PRO A 440 14.12 3.04 -24.68
C PRO A 440 14.35 4.24 -23.74
N ASN A 441 14.38 3.98 -22.43
CA ASN A 441 14.58 5.00 -21.39
C ASN A 441 16.02 5.09 -20.87
N LEU A 442 17.01 4.64 -21.66
CA LEU A 442 18.42 4.89 -21.41
C LEU A 442 18.98 5.71 -22.56
N VAL A 443 19.84 6.69 -22.25
CA VAL A 443 20.47 7.53 -23.27
C VAL A 443 21.32 6.65 -24.22
N ASN A 444 21.06 6.79 -25.52
CA ASN A 444 21.71 6.01 -26.56
C ASN A 444 23.10 6.57 -26.92
N LEU A 445 24.10 5.70 -26.95
CA LEU A 445 25.44 6.02 -27.44
C LEU A 445 25.44 5.84 -28.96
N ILE A 446 25.62 6.94 -29.69
CA ILE A 446 25.65 6.98 -31.15
C ILE A 446 27.03 6.54 -31.65
N GLY A 447 28.10 7.03 -31.01
CA GLY A 447 29.45 6.69 -31.40
C GLY A 447 30.51 7.28 -30.50
N VAL A 448 31.75 7.14 -30.93
CA VAL A 448 32.92 7.47 -30.12
C VAL A 448 34.02 8.10 -30.99
N CYS A 449 34.89 8.89 -30.37
CA CYS A 449 36.12 9.37 -30.99
C CYS A 449 37.30 9.02 -30.07
N THR A 450 38.15 8.09 -30.51
CA THR A 450 39.27 7.57 -29.72
C THR A 450 40.43 8.57 -29.63
N GLU A 451 40.61 9.41 -30.64
CA GLU A 451 41.66 10.44 -30.73
C GLU A 451 41.55 11.50 -29.62
N ALA A 452 40.32 11.85 -29.23
CA ALA A 452 40.03 12.87 -28.23
C ALA A 452 39.23 12.34 -27.03
N TRP A 453 39.20 11.02 -26.84
CA TRP A 453 38.46 10.33 -25.76
C TRP A 453 37.03 10.86 -25.59
N THR A 454 36.35 11.06 -26.71
CA THR A 454 35.06 11.73 -26.78
C THR A 454 33.94 10.71 -27.04
N LEU A 455 32.79 10.93 -26.42
CA LEU A 455 31.60 10.10 -26.53
C LEU A 455 30.46 10.92 -27.13
N ILE A 456 29.73 10.32 -28.07
CA ILE A 456 28.67 10.98 -28.83
C ILE A 456 27.35 10.29 -28.50
N TYR A 457 26.45 11.03 -27.88
CA TYR A 457 25.12 10.58 -27.47
C TYR A 457 24.03 11.32 -28.25
N GLU A 458 22.82 10.76 -28.21
CA GLU A 458 21.64 11.48 -28.69
C GLU A 458 21.44 12.81 -27.93
N TYR A 459 20.92 13.82 -28.63
CA TYR A 459 20.59 15.10 -28.02
C TYR A 459 19.14 15.12 -27.54
N LEU A 460 18.95 15.53 -26.29
CA LEU A 460 17.65 15.61 -25.63
C LEU A 460 17.31 17.08 -25.36
N PRO A 461 16.42 17.70 -26.16
CA PRO A 461 16.26 19.15 -26.19
C PRO A 461 15.54 19.71 -24.96
N SER A 462 14.78 18.90 -24.23
CA SER A 462 14.02 19.35 -23.05
C SER A 462 14.87 19.41 -21.77
N GLY A 463 16.17 19.15 -21.87
CA GLY A 463 17.10 19.24 -20.75
C GLY A 463 16.84 18.17 -19.69
N SER A 464 17.30 18.43 -18.46
CA SER A 464 17.13 17.50 -17.34
C SER A 464 15.76 17.65 -16.68
N LEU A 465 15.30 16.59 -16.00
CA LEU A 465 14.09 16.62 -15.18
C LEU A 465 14.21 17.66 -14.07
N GLU A 466 15.40 17.86 -13.51
CA GLU A 466 15.67 18.88 -12.50
C GLU A 466 15.43 20.30 -13.04
N ASP A 467 15.91 20.60 -14.26
CA ASP A 467 15.65 21.89 -14.91
C ASP A 467 14.16 22.11 -15.17
N ARG A 468 13.45 21.04 -15.56
CA ARG A 468 12.02 21.09 -15.84
C ARG A 468 11.17 21.25 -14.58
N LEU A 469 11.56 20.63 -13.46
CA LEU A 469 10.90 20.84 -12.16
C LEU A 469 11.15 22.25 -11.62
N CYS A 470 12.36 22.79 -11.82
CA CYS A 470 12.70 24.16 -11.43
C CYS A 470 12.13 25.23 -12.37
N CYS A 471 11.46 24.83 -13.47
CA CYS A 471 10.96 25.73 -14.53
C CYS A 471 12.06 26.67 -15.07
N THR A 472 13.29 26.18 -15.17
CA THR A 472 14.44 26.94 -15.67
C THR A 472 14.16 27.44 -17.09
N GLY A 473 14.47 28.71 -17.37
CA GLY A 473 14.27 29.31 -18.70
C GLY A 473 12.82 29.59 -19.08
N ASN A 474 11.90 29.75 -18.11
CA ASN A 474 10.45 29.97 -18.31
C ASN A 474 9.73 28.81 -19.01
N ALA A 475 10.28 27.60 -18.92
CA ALA A 475 9.64 26.42 -19.51
C ALA A 475 8.37 26.04 -18.72
N ALA A 476 7.32 25.61 -19.42
CA ALA A 476 6.03 25.29 -18.80
C ALA A 476 6.17 24.16 -17.76
N PRO A 477 5.46 24.19 -16.62
CA PRO A 477 5.52 23.12 -15.63
C PRO A 477 5.07 21.77 -16.21
N LEU A 478 5.64 20.67 -15.72
CA LEU A 478 5.18 19.33 -16.07
C LEU A 478 3.86 19.01 -15.33
N SER A 479 2.84 18.54 -16.05
CA SER A 479 1.58 18.07 -15.47
C SER A 479 1.80 16.83 -14.60
N TRP A 480 0.89 16.56 -13.67
CA TRP A 480 0.99 15.40 -12.79
C TRP A 480 0.99 14.07 -13.56
N GLN A 481 0.27 13.99 -14.69
CA GLN A 481 0.24 12.81 -15.56
C GLN A 481 1.61 12.58 -16.18
N THR A 482 2.24 13.63 -16.72
CA THR A 482 3.60 13.54 -17.27
C THR A 482 4.60 13.16 -16.18
N ARG A 483 4.45 13.69 -14.96
CA ARG A 483 5.31 13.31 -13.82
C ARG A 483 5.14 11.84 -13.42
N LEU A 484 3.92 11.31 -13.42
CA LEU A 484 3.64 9.90 -13.15
C LEU A 484 4.21 9.00 -14.26
N HIS A 485 4.05 9.39 -15.53
CA HIS A 485 4.66 8.72 -16.68
C HIS A 485 6.19 8.66 -16.53
N ILE A 486 6.81 9.79 -16.21
CA ILE A 486 8.27 9.85 -15.99
C ILE A 486 8.70 8.90 -14.86
N CYS A 487 7.97 8.88 -13.75
CA CYS A 487 8.23 7.97 -12.63
C CYS A 487 8.23 6.50 -13.07
N MET A 488 7.20 6.08 -13.82
CA MET A 488 7.07 4.71 -14.34
C MET A 488 8.22 4.33 -15.27
N GLU A 489 8.48 5.14 -16.29
CA GLU A 489 9.50 4.85 -17.30
C GLU A 489 10.90 4.76 -16.69
N ILE A 490 11.20 5.59 -15.67
CA ILE A 490 12.44 5.49 -14.91
C ILE A 490 12.46 4.24 -14.04
N CYS A 491 11.34 3.87 -13.42
CA CYS A 491 11.24 2.60 -12.69
C CYS A 491 11.58 1.41 -13.60
N ALA A 492 11.03 1.38 -14.82
CA ALA A 492 11.32 0.36 -15.83
C ALA A 492 12.80 0.33 -16.20
N ALA A 493 13.41 1.50 -16.42
CA ALA A 493 14.84 1.61 -16.73
C ALA A 493 15.72 1.05 -15.60
N VAL A 494 15.42 1.37 -14.34
CA VAL A 494 16.18 0.91 -13.18
C VAL A 494 16.01 -0.59 -12.97
N ILE A 495 14.77 -1.11 -13.10
CA ILE A 495 14.51 -2.56 -13.08
C ILE A 495 15.31 -3.28 -14.17
N PHE A 496 15.37 -2.73 -15.38
CA PHE A 496 16.18 -3.29 -16.47
C PHE A 496 17.67 -3.35 -16.09
N LEU A 497 18.22 -2.27 -15.55
CA LEU A 497 19.63 -2.23 -15.10
C LEU A 497 19.92 -3.26 -14.01
N HIS A 498 19.05 -3.38 -13.00
CA HIS A 498 19.23 -4.29 -11.87
C HIS A 498 19.12 -5.75 -12.29
N TYR A 499 18.06 -6.11 -13.02
CA TYR A 499 17.71 -7.49 -13.31
C TYR A 499 18.41 -8.05 -14.55
N HIS A 500 18.54 -7.27 -15.62
CA HIS A 500 19.15 -7.72 -16.88
C HIS A 500 20.61 -7.29 -16.97
N GLY A 501 20.91 -6.08 -16.53
CA GLY A 501 22.28 -5.56 -16.50
C GLY A 501 23.12 -6.13 -15.37
N GLY A 502 22.49 -6.49 -14.23
CA GLY A 502 23.20 -6.83 -13.00
C GLY A 502 24.05 -5.67 -12.47
N ILE A 503 23.69 -4.43 -12.82
CA ILE A 503 24.50 -3.23 -12.60
C ILE A 503 23.68 -2.21 -11.81
N ALA A 504 24.23 -1.76 -10.67
CA ALA A 504 23.68 -0.62 -9.96
C ALA A 504 24.02 0.67 -10.71
N HIS A 505 23.05 1.57 -10.83
CA HIS A 505 23.22 2.86 -11.46
C HIS A 505 24.21 3.73 -10.67
N GLY A 506 24.02 3.86 -9.36
CA GLY A 506 24.96 4.48 -8.44
C GLY A 506 24.96 6.02 -8.42
N ASP A 507 24.35 6.68 -9.41
CA ASP A 507 24.16 8.15 -9.43
C ASP A 507 22.75 8.53 -9.91
N LEU A 508 21.72 7.88 -9.36
CA LEU A 508 20.36 8.17 -9.78
C LEU A 508 19.90 9.49 -9.14
N LYS A 509 19.61 10.51 -9.97
CA LYS A 509 19.13 11.85 -9.56
C LYS A 509 18.33 12.50 -10.69
N ALA A 510 17.49 13.48 -10.37
CA ALA A 510 16.67 14.20 -11.35
C ALA A 510 17.52 14.88 -12.45
N GLY A 511 18.69 15.43 -12.12
CA GLY A 511 19.62 15.99 -13.11
C GLY A 511 20.16 14.97 -14.13
N ASN A 512 20.14 13.68 -13.80
CA ASN A 512 20.60 12.60 -14.69
C ASN A 512 19.46 11.99 -15.52
N ILE A 513 18.24 12.51 -15.42
CA ILE A 513 17.10 12.10 -16.23
C ILE A 513 16.89 13.18 -17.29
N LEU A 514 17.21 12.89 -18.53
CA LEU A 514 17.01 13.81 -19.64
C LEU A 514 15.67 13.56 -20.31
N LEU A 515 15.09 14.60 -20.90
CA LEU A 515 13.76 14.56 -21.51
C LEU A 515 13.83 14.89 -23.00
N ASP A 516 13.10 14.12 -23.81
CA ASP A 516 12.90 14.45 -25.23
C ASP A 516 11.78 15.50 -25.42
N THR A 517 11.46 15.82 -26.67
CA THR A 517 10.38 16.76 -27.02
C THR A 517 9.00 16.32 -26.55
N ASN A 518 8.79 15.02 -26.31
CA ASN A 518 7.55 14.42 -25.86
C ASN A 518 7.54 14.13 -24.35
N PHE A 519 8.53 14.65 -23.61
CA PHE A 519 8.76 14.35 -22.20
C PHE A 519 8.94 12.85 -21.89
N GLN A 520 9.41 12.06 -22.86
CA GLN A 520 9.87 10.70 -22.60
C GLN A 520 11.21 10.79 -21.86
N PRO A 521 11.33 10.15 -20.68
CA PRO A 521 12.55 10.22 -19.91
C PRO A 521 13.58 9.23 -20.42
N LYS A 522 14.83 9.68 -20.45
CA LYS A 522 16.00 8.86 -20.70
C LYS A 522 17.03 9.08 -19.60
N LEU A 523 17.31 8.01 -18.88
CA LEU A 523 18.31 8.00 -17.83
C LEU A 523 19.71 7.94 -18.45
N ILE A 524 20.54 8.90 -18.08
CA ILE A 524 21.97 8.91 -18.32
C ILE A 524 22.57 7.68 -17.62
N LYS A 525 23.32 6.80 -18.31
CA LYS A 525 23.84 5.53 -17.74
C LYS A 525 24.98 5.74 -16.72
N SER A 526 25.16 4.79 -15.79
CA SER A 526 26.27 4.82 -14.82
C SER A 526 27.64 4.97 -15.48
N GLY A 527 28.39 6.02 -15.09
CA GLY A 527 29.68 6.40 -15.70
C GLY A 527 29.63 7.67 -16.56
N LEU A 528 28.44 8.11 -16.96
CA LEU A 528 28.24 9.33 -17.73
C LEU A 528 28.24 10.63 -16.90
N SER A 529 27.98 10.58 -15.60
CA SER A 529 27.94 11.76 -14.74
C SER A 529 29.33 12.39 -14.59
N CYS A 530 29.40 13.72 -14.68
CA CYS A 530 30.61 14.50 -14.40
C CYS A 530 30.96 14.54 -12.90
N GLU A 531 30.21 13.87 -12.03
CA GLU A 531 30.42 13.90 -10.58
C GLU A 531 30.94 12.55 -10.03
N PRO A 532 31.91 12.57 -9.10
CA PRO A 532 32.41 11.37 -8.44
C PRO A 532 31.40 10.89 -7.40
N THR A 533 30.89 9.66 -7.57
CA THR A 533 30.13 9.01 -6.50
C THR A 533 31.10 8.38 -5.51
N ALA A 534 31.29 9.03 -4.35
CA ALA A 534 32.05 8.48 -3.21
C ALA A 534 31.30 7.37 -2.45
N GLY A 535 30.09 7.00 -2.88
CA GLY A 535 29.26 5.96 -2.29
C GLY A 535 29.44 4.58 -2.92
N GLU A 536 29.19 3.53 -2.14
CA GLU A 536 29.08 2.16 -2.65
C GLU A 536 27.91 2.07 -3.64
N ARG A 537 28.22 1.78 -4.92
CA ARG A 537 27.21 1.51 -5.95
C ARG A 537 26.47 0.23 -5.58
N SER A 538 25.24 0.38 -5.08
CA SER A 538 24.40 -0.72 -4.65
C SER A 538 23.00 -0.56 -5.22
N PHE A 539 22.29 -1.67 -5.41
CA PHE A 539 20.88 -1.62 -5.83
C PHE A 539 20.02 -0.85 -4.82
N ALA A 540 20.33 -0.97 -3.53
CA ALA A 540 19.64 -0.24 -2.46
C ALA A 540 19.84 1.28 -2.55
N SER A 541 21.04 1.74 -2.95
CA SER A 541 21.28 3.16 -3.22
C SER A 541 20.39 3.67 -4.34
N ASP A 542 20.17 2.88 -5.39
CA ASP A 542 19.31 3.28 -6.50
C ASP A 542 17.83 3.35 -6.08
N VAL A 543 17.36 2.39 -5.26
CA VAL A 543 15.99 2.43 -4.71
C VAL A 543 15.79 3.67 -3.85
N TYR A 544 16.75 3.99 -2.97
CA TYR A 544 16.72 5.21 -2.16
C TYR A 544 16.65 6.47 -3.02
N SER A 545 17.53 6.59 -4.01
CA SER A 545 17.53 7.70 -4.97
C SER A 545 16.24 7.78 -5.79
N PHE A 546 15.66 6.65 -6.18
CA PHE A 546 14.39 6.61 -6.89
C PHE A 546 13.24 7.15 -6.01
N GLY A 547 13.24 6.80 -4.72
CA GLY A 547 12.34 7.39 -3.73
C GLY A 547 12.44 8.91 -3.67
N LEU A 548 13.65 9.46 -3.62
CA LEU A 548 13.87 10.91 -3.65
C LEU A 548 13.32 11.56 -4.92
N ILE A 549 13.53 10.95 -6.10
CA ILE A 549 12.99 11.45 -7.36
C ILE A 549 11.46 11.49 -7.34
N ILE A 550 10.80 10.46 -6.80
CA ILE A 550 9.34 10.46 -6.66
C ILE A 550 8.87 11.64 -5.77
N LEU A 551 9.56 11.87 -4.65
CA LEU A 551 9.23 12.99 -3.77
C LEU A 551 9.44 14.34 -4.48
N GLN A 552 10.49 14.48 -5.30
CA GLN A 552 10.72 15.69 -6.11
C GLN A 552 9.62 15.89 -7.15
N LEU A 553 9.17 14.82 -7.82
CA LEU A 553 8.07 14.86 -8.78
C LEU A 553 6.76 15.33 -8.11
N LEU A 554 6.47 14.87 -6.89
CA LEU A 554 5.26 15.26 -6.15
C LEU A 554 5.30 16.71 -5.68
N THR A 555 6.45 17.18 -5.21
CA THR A 555 6.57 18.46 -4.50
C THR A 555 7.14 19.61 -5.34
N GLY A 556 7.83 19.30 -6.44
CA GLY A 556 8.57 20.27 -7.24
C GLY A 556 9.76 20.89 -6.50
N LYS A 557 10.17 20.33 -5.36
CA LYS A 557 11.22 20.89 -4.49
C LYS A 557 12.56 20.14 -4.65
N SER A 558 13.64 20.81 -4.23
CA SER A 558 14.97 20.19 -4.12
C SER A 558 15.00 19.09 -3.06
N THR A 559 15.96 18.16 -3.17
CA THR A 559 16.09 16.98 -2.28
C THR A 559 16.37 17.31 -0.81
N LEU A 560 16.78 18.55 -0.49
CA LEU A 560 17.07 18.98 0.88
C LEU A 560 15.83 18.95 1.77
N ASN A 561 15.91 18.21 2.88
CA ASN A 561 14.85 18.04 3.90
C ASN A 561 13.52 17.51 3.33
N LEU A 562 13.55 16.89 2.16
CA LEU A 562 12.34 16.49 1.45
C LEU A 562 11.63 15.33 2.16
N ILE A 563 12.41 14.37 2.66
CA ILE A 563 11.92 13.23 3.45
C ILE A 563 11.23 13.74 4.74
N GLU A 564 11.88 14.63 5.48
CA GLU A 564 11.34 15.22 6.71
C GLU A 564 10.04 15.98 6.43
N THR A 565 10.05 16.87 5.43
CA THR A 565 8.88 17.68 5.05
C THR A 565 7.68 16.81 4.66
N VAL A 566 7.91 15.76 3.86
CA VAL A 566 6.84 14.87 3.41
C VAL A 566 6.35 14.03 4.58
N THR A 567 7.25 13.50 5.41
CA THR A 567 6.89 12.74 6.62
C THR A 567 6.05 13.58 7.58
N GLU A 568 6.45 14.82 7.86
CA GLU A 568 5.67 15.78 8.68
C GLU A 568 4.30 16.08 8.06
N SER A 569 4.21 16.17 6.73
CA SER A 569 2.93 16.41 6.06
C SER A 569 1.92 15.27 6.24
N PHE A 570 2.39 14.03 6.42
CA PHE A 570 1.54 12.89 6.78
C PHE A 570 1.05 13.01 8.22
N VAL A 571 1.89 13.48 9.14
CA VAL A 571 1.53 13.70 10.55
C VAL A 571 0.51 14.84 10.68
N LEU A 572 0.71 15.94 9.95
CA LEU A 572 -0.16 17.11 9.99
C LEU A 572 -1.41 16.99 9.07
N GLU A 573 -1.62 15.83 8.44
CA GLU A 573 -2.66 15.58 7.42
C GLU A 573 -2.71 16.66 6.31
N ASN A 574 -1.56 17.25 6.00
CA ASN A 574 -1.44 18.38 5.08
C ASN A 574 -0.61 18.01 3.84
N LEU A 575 -0.69 16.75 3.39
CA LEU A 575 -0.01 16.32 2.16
C LEU A 575 -0.40 17.21 0.97
N LYS A 576 -1.67 17.59 0.86
CA LYS A 576 -2.18 18.47 -0.21
C LYS A 576 -1.45 19.82 -0.25
N GLY A 577 -1.00 20.34 0.89
CA GLY A 577 -0.28 21.60 0.99
C GLY A 577 1.18 21.54 0.55
N ILE A 578 1.75 20.34 0.41
CA ILE A 578 3.13 20.16 -0.06
C ILE A 578 3.24 19.70 -1.52
N LEU A 579 2.12 19.26 -2.12
CA LEU A 579 2.06 18.91 -3.54
C LEU A 579 2.32 20.16 -4.37
N ASP A 580 3.04 19.97 -5.47
CA ASP A 580 3.36 21.05 -6.39
C ASP A 580 2.10 21.57 -7.08
N PRO A 581 1.66 22.82 -6.81
CA PRO A 581 0.46 23.36 -7.44
C PRO A 581 0.66 23.59 -8.95
N THR A 582 1.91 23.69 -9.42
CA THR A 582 2.22 23.90 -10.84
C THR A 582 2.00 22.62 -11.67
N ALA A 583 1.95 21.44 -11.02
CA ALA A 583 1.66 20.17 -11.68
C ALA A 583 0.18 19.98 -12.05
N GLY A 584 -0.69 20.95 -11.71
CA GLY A 584 -2.13 20.81 -11.80
C GLY A 584 -2.72 20.04 -10.61
N GLN A 585 -3.92 19.47 -10.80
CA GLN A 585 -4.65 18.79 -9.72
C GLN A 585 -4.25 17.32 -9.62
N TRP A 586 -3.24 17.03 -8.81
CA TRP A 586 -2.93 15.66 -8.39
C TRP A 586 -4.17 14.99 -7.76
N PRO A 587 -4.56 13.80 -8.23
CA PRO A 587 -5.57 13.01 -7.53
C PRO A 587 -5.03 12.61 -6.16
N PHE A 588 -5.70 13.09 -5.11
CA PHE A 588 -5.14 13.07 -3.75
C PHE A 588 -4.76 11.66 -3.28
N GLU A 589 -5.59 10.66 -3.56
CA GLU A 589 -5.30 9.27 -3.17
C GLU A 589 -4.09 8.69 -3.91
N GLN A 590 -3.92 9.01 -5.20
CA GLN A 590 -2.76 8.56 -5.99
C GLN A 590 -1.49 9.24 -5.48
N ALA A 591 -1.53 10.55 -5.25
CA ALA A 591 -0.41 11.29 -4.67
C ALA A 591 -0.04 10.78 -3.27
N ARG A 592 -1.03 10.44 -2.44
CA ARG A 592 -0.83 9.85 -1.11
C ARG A 592 -0.15 8.49 -1.15
N VAL A 593 -0.63 7.59 -2.01
CA VAL A 593 -0.01 6.26 -2.18
C VAL A 593 1.41 6.39 -2.75
N LEU A 594 1.60 7.27 -3.74
CA LEU A 594 2.90 7.51 -4.36
C LEU A 594 3.91 8.11 -3.36
N ALA A 595 3.49 9.08 -2.54
CA ALA A 595 4.31 9.67 -1.48
C ALA A 595 4.70 8.64 -0.40
N HIS A 596 3.76 7.79 0.02
CA HIS A 596 4.04 6.74 0.99
C HIS A 596 5.03 5.70 0.45
N MET A 597 4.85 5.27 -0.80
CA MET A 597 5.77 4.37 -1.48
C MET A 597 7.17 4.98 -1.62
N ALA A 598 7.26 6.27 -1.96
CA ALA A 598 8.52 6.99 -2.03
C ALA A 598 9.26 7.04 -0.68
N LEU A 599 8.53 7.28 0.42
CA LEU A 599 9.12 7.24 1.77
C LEU A 599 9.65 5.85 2.13
N ARG A 600 8.98 4.77 1.72
CA ARG A 600 9.50 3.40 1.90
C ARG A 600 10.78 3.14 1.09
N CYS A 601 10.85 3.66 -0.14
CA CYS A 601 12.07 3.61 -0.95
C CYS A 601 13.23 4.36 -0.27
N CYS A 602 12.94 5.48 0.39
CA CYS A 602 13.89 6.30 1.14
C CYS A 602 14.26 5.75 2.54
N ASP A 603 14.01 4.48 2.85
CA ASP A 603 14.43 3.91 4.13
C ASP A 603 15.96 3.78 4.18
N ILE A 604 16.55 4.18 5.31
CA ILE A 604 18.00 4.13 5.54
C ILE A 604 18.49 2.68 5.58
N ASN A 605 17.64 1.74 6.01
CA ASN A 605 17.94 0.32 6.03
C ASN A 605 17.54 -0.34 4.69
N PRO A 606 18.50 -0.85 3.89
CA PRO A 606 18.22 -1.54 2.64
C PRO A 606 17.23 -2.70 2.74
N SER A 607 17.14 -3.34 3.91
CA SER A 607 16.24 -4.49 4.12
C SER A 607 14.76 -4.10 4.20
N ASN A 608 14.48 -2.82 4.48
CA ASN A 608 13.12 -2.28 4.57
C ASN A 608 12.63 -1.69 3.24
N GLN A 609 13.57 -1.41 2.33
CA GLN A 609 13.25 -0.85 1.02
C GLN A 609 12.47 -1.88 0.18
N PRO A 610 11.45 -1.43 -0.56
CA PRO A 610 10.66 -2.32 -1.40
C PRO A 610 11.46 -2.77 -2.63
N ASP A 611 11.20 -3.99 -3.10
CA ASP A 611 11.72 -4.41 -4.41
C ASP A 611 10.99 -3.68 -5.55
N LEU A 612 11.76 -3.08 -6.46
CA LEU A 612 11.19 -2.25 -7.52
C LEU A 612 10.25 -3.03 -8.45
N LYS A 613 10.56 -4.30 -8.74
CA LYS A 613 9.81 -5.10 -9.71
C LYS A 613 8.54 -5.71 -9.12
N SER A 614 8.61 -6.19 -7.88
CA SER A 614 7.52 -6.94 -7.25
C SER A 614 6.62 -6.11 -6.33
N GLU A 615 7.11 -4.99 -5.81
CA GLU A 615 6.33 -4.12 -4.92
C GLU A 615 6.02 -2.74 -5.52
N VAL A 616 7.00 -2.09 -6.15
CA VAL A 616 6.82 -0.71 -6.65
C VAL A 616 6.12 -0.68 -8.01
N TRP A 617 6.58 -1.49 -8.97
CA TRP A 617 6.02 -1.53 -10.32
C TRP A 617 4.51 -1.81 -10.37
N PRO A 618 3.96 -2.80 -9.63
CA PRO A 618 2.52 -3.06 -9.66
C PRO A 618 1.68 -1.89 -9.15
N VAL A 619 2.20 -1.11 -8.19
CA VAL A 619 1.51 0.07 -7.67
C VAL A 619 1.46 1.18 -8.73
N LEU A 620 2.58 1.41 -9.43
CA LEU A 620 2.65 2.39 -10.51
C LEU A 620 1.75 2.00 -11.71
N GLU A 621 1.75 0.72 -12.08
CA GLU A 621 0.91 0.18 -13.15
C GLU A 621 -0.60 0.34 -12.84
N GLN A 622 -1.01 0.07 -11.59
CA GLN A 622 -2.39 0.30 -11.17
C GLN A 622 -2.80 1.78 -11.24
N MET A 623 -1.90 2.70 -10.91
CA MET A 623 -2.18 4.14 -10.99
C MET A 623 -2.40 4.60 -12.42
N GLN A 624 -1.67 4.04 -13.39
CA GLN A 624 -1.85 4.36 -14.81
C GLN A 624 -3.25 3.95 -15.31
N ILE A 625 -3.67 2.72 -15.00
CA ILE A 625 -4.99 2.18 -15.42
C ILE A 625 -6.14 3.05 -14.87
N LEU A 626 -6.02 3.50 -13.62
CA LEU A 626 -7.01 4.38 -13.00
C LEU A 626 -6.98 5.82 -13.55
N GLY A 627 -5.81 6.28 -14.02
CA GLY A 627 -5.65 7.58 -14.68
C GLY A 627 -6.27 7.63 -16.07
N GLU A 628 -6.22 6.52 -16.82
CA GLU A 628 -6.81 6.42 -18.17
C GLU A 628 -8.34 6.22 -18.13
N GLY A 629 -8.88 5.60 -17.07
CA GLY A 629 -10.31 5.32 -16.91
C GLY A 629 -11.21 6.50 -16.52
N SER A 630 -10.65 7.68 -16.21
CA SER A 630 -11.43 8.87 -15.80
C SER A 630 -11.56 9.96 -16.87
N SER A 631 -11.05 9.73 -18.09
CA SER A 631 -11.23 10.68 -19.21
C SER A 631 -12.52 10.39 -19.98
N SER A 632 -13.66 10.57 -19.32
CA SER A 632 -14.90 10.87 -20.03
C SER A 632 -15.67 11.94 -19.27
N ASN A 633 -15.81 13.09 -19.94
CA ASN A 633 -16.59 14.27 -19.55
C ASN A 633 -16.01 15.12 -18.42
N TRP A 634 -14.98 15.93 -18.69
CA TRP A 634 -14.94 17.36 -18.33
C TRP A 634 -13.96 18.06 -19.28
N SER A 635 -14.47 19.01 -20.06
CA SER A 635 -13.67 19.83 -20.96
C SER A 635 -12.97 20.91 -20.13
N ASP A 636 -11.65 20.85 -20.02
CA ASP A 636 -10.81 21.99 -19.65
C ASP A 636 -10.06 22.51 -20.90
N PRO A 637 -9.64 23.78 -20.94
CA PRO A 637 -9.37 24.49 -22.18
C PRO A 637 -8.01 24.12 -22.79
N GLU A 638 -8.07 23.66 -24.04
CA GLU A 638 -7.01 23.67 -25.07
C GLU A 638 -5.56 23.49 -24.57
N GLU A 639 -5.18 22.25 -24.23
CA GLU A 639 -3.80 21.83 -24.51
C GLU A 639 -3.66 21.60 -26.03
N PRO A 640 -2.60 22.08 -26.69
CA PRO A 640 -2.34 21.73 -28.08
C PRO A 640 -2.12 20.22 -28.13
N THR A 641 -3.08 19.51 -28.72
CA THR A 641 -3.00 18.08 -29.01
C THR A 641 -1.67 17.81 -29.71
N LEU A 642 -0.74 17.15 -29.01
CA LEU A 642 0.55 16.78 -29.57
C LEU A 642 0.37 15.80 -30.74
N PRO A 643 1.17 15.89 -31.81
CA PRO A 643 1.13 14.94 -32.91
C PRO A 643 1.51 13.53 -32.41
N PRO A 644 0.78 12.48 -32.83
CA PRO A 644 1.17 11.11 -32.56
C PRO A 644 2.64 10.84 -32.95
N PRO A 645 3.43 10.14 -32.12
CA PRO A 645 4.88 9.97 -32.36
C PRO A 645 5.25 9.35 -33.70
N TYR A 646 4.39 8.50 -34.26
CA TYR A 646 4.58 7.89 -35.58
C TYR A 646 4.35 8.85 -36.76
N PHE A 647 3.88 10.07 -36.51
CA PHE A 647 3.87 11.17 -37.49
C PHE A 647 5.19 11.94 -37.54
N ILE A 648 6.05 11.75 -36.53
CA ILE A 648 7.32 12.44 -36.40
C ILE A 648 8.42 11.65 -37.09
N CYS A 649 9.18 12.33 -37.95
CA CYS A 649 10.34 11.75 -38.61
C CYS A 649 11.43 11.45 -37.58
N PRO A 650 11.96 10.23 -37.51
CA PRO A 650 13.01 9.91 -36.54
C PRO A 650 14.34 10.65 -36.77
N ILE A 651 14.61 11.12 -37.99
CA ILE A 651 15.82 11.87 -38.33
C ILE A 651 15.65 13.36 -38.04
N SER A 652 14.59 13.99 -38.57
CA SER A 652 14.40 15.44 -38.46
C SER A 652 13.66 15.87 -37.20
N GLN A 653 12.99 14.95 -36.49
CA GLN A 653 12.17 15.23 -35.30
C GLN A 653 11.02 16.22 -35.56
N GLU A 654 10.60 16.34 -36.82
CA GLU A 654 9.46 17.15 -37.28
C GLU A 654 8.34 16.25 -37.85
N ILE A 655 7.11 16.77 -37.94
CA ILE A 655 6.00 16.07 -38.61
C ILE A 655 6.36 15.83 -40.08
N MET A 656 6.30 14.57 -40.51
CA MET A 656 6.61 14.17 -41.89
C MET A 656 5.63 14.78 -42.89
N GLN A 657 6.16 15.45 -43.91
CA GLN A 657 5.41 15.99 -45.05
C GLN A 657 5.43 15.03 -46.24
N ASP A 658 6.54 14.33 -46.45
CA ASP A 658 6.70 13.29 -47.45
C ASP A 658 7.29 12.01 -46.82
N PRO A 659 6.49 11.24 -46.05
CA PRO A 659 6.97 10.03 -45.40
C PRO A 659 7.36 8.95 -46.42
N GLN A 660 8.59 8.44 -46.32
CA GLN A 660 9.20 7.42 -47.18
C GLN A 660 9.71 6.24 -46.33
N VAL A 661 9.36 5.03 -46.71
CA VAL A 661 9.78 3.78 -46.08
C VAL A 661 11.12 3.33 -46.67
N ALA A 662 12.11 3.07 -45.82
CA ALA A 662 13.38 2.45 -46.21
C ALA A 662 13.30 0.91 -46.17
N ALA A 663 14.33 0.22 -46.64
CA ALA A 663 14.34 -1.25 -46.78
C ALA A 663 14.21 -2.04 -45.46
N ASP A 664 14.44 -1.39 -44.32
CA ASP A 664 14.25 -1.90 -42.96
C ASP A 664 12.81 -1.78 -42.45
N GLY A 665 11.92 -1.13 -43.22
CA GLY A 665 10.52 -0.90 -42.85
C GLY A 665 10.27 0.35 -42.01
N PHE A 666 11.30 1.12 -41.66
CA PHE A 666 11.15 2.39 -40.96
C PHE A 666 10.77 3.52 -41.93
N THR A 667 9.95 4.46 -41.45
CA THR A 667 9.48 5.60 -42.24
C THR A 667 10.20 6.88 -41.80
N TYR A 668 10.62 7.68 -42.79
CA TYR A 668 11.39 8.89 -42.59
C TYR A 668 10.86 10.01 -43.49
N GLU A 669 11.16 11.26 -43.18
CA GLU A 669 10.99 12.37 -44.12
C GLU A 669 11.92 12.19 -45.32
N ALA A 670 11.38 12.36 -46.52
CA ALA A 670 12.07 12.08 -47.78
C ALA A 670 13.40 12.81 -47.91
N GLU A 671 13.44 14.10 -47.59
CA GLU A 671 14.67 14.90 -47.68
C GLU A 671 15.72 14.42 -46.67
N ALA A 672 15.29 14.06 -45.46
CA ALA A 672 16.18 13.65 -44.38
C ALA A 672 16.88 12.32 -44.68
N ILE A 673 16.12 11.30 -45.12
CA ILE A 673 16.69 9.98 -45.45
C ILE A 673 17.52 10.01 -46.74
N ARG A 674 17.16 10.84 -47.72
CA ARG A 674 17.99 11.05 -48.91
C ARG A 674 19.30 11.72 -48.56
N GLY A 675 19.25 12.73 -47.68
CA GLY A 675 20.43 13.38 -47.12
C GLY A 675 21.40 12.37 -46.50
N TRP A 676 20.86 11.47 -45.66
CA TRP A 676 21.61 10.39 -45.03
C TRP A 676 22.35 9.50 -46.06
N PHE A 677 21.67 9.06 -47.12
CA PHE A 677 22.31 8.23 -48.16
C PHE A 677 23.33 9.00 -49.00
N THR A 678 23.06 10.27 -49.33
CA THR A 678 24.01 11.09 -50.08
C THR A 678 25.29 11.39 -49.31
N SER A 679 25.27 11.26 -47.98
CA SER A 679 26.44 11.37 -47.11
C SER A 679 27.31 10.10 -47.07
N GLY A 680 26.97 9.08 -47.86
CA GLY A 680 27.76 7.85 -47.98
C GLY A 680 27.38 6.75 -47.00
N HIS A 681 26.33 6.93 -46.20
CA HIS A 681 25.81 5.88 -45.33
C HIS A 681 24.90 4.91 -46.09
N ASP A 682 25.13 3.62 -45.88
CA ASP A 682 24.27 2.53 -46.32
C ASP A 682 23.55 1.82 -45.17
N THR A 683 23.52 2.45 -43.99
CA THR A 683 22.88 1.94 -42.77
C THR A 683 21.55 2.62 -42.49
N SER A 684 20.71 1.94 -41.72
CA SER A 684 19.44 2.44 -41.18
C SER A 684 19.70 3.55 -40.15
N PRO A 685 19.13 4.75 -40.30
CA PRO A 685 19.27 5.80 -39.28
C PRO A 685 18.70 5.42 -37.92
N MET A 686 17.70 4.53 -37.88
CA MET A 686 17.06 4.09 -36.63
C MET A 686 17.81 2.96 -35.93
N THR A 687 18.34 2.01 -36.70
CA THR A 687 18.91 0.77 -36.13
C THR A 687 20.42 0.68 -36.27
N ASN A 688 21.02 1.56 -37.07
CA ASN A 688 22.40 1.53 -37.51
C ASN A 688 22.82 0.21 -38.20
N LEU A 689 21.85 -0.63 -38.58
CA LEU A 689 22.09 -1.86 -39.34
C LEU A 689 22.23 -1.54 -40.82
N GLN A 690 23.09 -2.26 -41.53
CA GLN A 690 23.24 -2.09 -42.98
C GLN A 690 21.92 -2.39 -43.69
N LEU A 691 21.48 -1.47 -44.54
CA LEU A 691 20.24 -1.62 -45.30
C LEU A 691 20.48 -2.58 -46.48
N PRO A 692 19.56 -3.52 -46.74
CA PRO A 692 19.66 -4.41 -47.91
C PRO A 692 19.73 -3.65 -49.25
N ASN A 693 19.13 -2.45 -49.30
CA ASN A 693 19.19 -1.53 -50.42
C ASN A 693 18.79 -0.11 -49.97
N LEU A 694 19.15 0.89 -50.77
CA LEU A 694 18.84 2.31 -50.53
C LEU A 694 17.52 2.76 -51.19
N GLY A 695 16.65 1.80 -51.55
CA GLY A 695 15.36 2.07 -52.15
C GLY A 695 14.41 2.70 -51.13
N LEU A 696 13.71 3.75 -51.57
CA LEU A 696 12.70 4.44 -50.76
C LEU A 696 11.33 4.26 -51.41
N VAL A 697 10.34 3.88 -50.59
CA VAL A 697 8.96 3.68 -51.02
C VAL A 697 8.06 4.72 -50.34
N PRO A 698 7.32 5.56 -51.07
CA PRO A 698 6.41 6.53 -50.47
C PRO A 698 5.35 5.87 -49.57
N ASN A 699 5.21 6.32 -48.33
CA ASN A 699 4.18 5.88 -47.39
C ASN A 699 2.92 6.73 -47.54
N GLN A 700 2.16 6.50 -48.60
CA GLN A 700 0.98 7.32 -48.91
C GLN A 700 -0.11 7.22 -47.83
N THR A 701 -0.22 6.07 -47.15
CA THR A 701 -1.18 5.86 -46.05
C THR A 701 -0.85 6.77 -44.86
N LEU A 702 0.41 6.77 -44.42
CA LEU A 702 0.85 7.63 -43.32
C LEU A 702 0.73 9.11 -43.70
N ARG A 703 1.06 9.46 -44.94
CA ARG A 703 0.88 10.82 -45.47
C ARG A 703 -0.56 11.29 -45.37
N SER A 704 -1.52 10.47 -45.79
CA SER A 704 -2.95 10.80 -45.68
C SER A 704 -3.39 10.92 -44.22
N ALA A 705 -2.96 10.02 -43.33
CA ALA A 705 -3.27 10.11 -41.91
C ALA A 705 -2.73 11.39 -41.24
N ILE A 706 -1.50 11.81 -41.61
CA ILE A 706 -0.92 13.07 -41.15
C ILE A 706 -1.72 14.27 -41.67
N GLN A 707 -2.14 14.24 -42.94
CA GLN A 707 -2.93 15.31 -43.54
C GLN A 707 -4.31 15.45 -42.89
N ASP A 708 -5.00 14.34 -42.65
CA ASP A 708 -6.28 14.32 -41.95
C ASP A 708 -6.12 14.88 -40.52
N TRP A 709 -5.08 14.46 -39.81
CA TRP A 709 -4.77 14.97 -38.48
C TRP A 709 -4.44 16.47 -38.47
N LEU A 710 -3.66 16.95 -39.44
CA LEU A 710 -3.37 18.38 -39.62
C LEU A 710 -4.62 19.18 -39.99
N GLN A 711 -5.59 18.58 -40.69
CA GLN A 711 -6.85 19.24 -41.03
C GLN A 711 -7.76 19.38 -39.81
N ASP A 712 -7.79 18.37 -38.94
CA ASP A 712 -8.58 18.37 -37.70
C ASP A 712 -7.99 19.28 -36.62
N HIS A 713 -6.67 19.52 -36.63
CA HIS A 713 -5.95 20.31 -35.60
C HIS A 713 -5.33 21.61 -36.13
N GLY A 714 -5.46 21.92 -37.43
CA GLY A 714 -4.75 23.01 -38.11
C GLY A 714 -5.48 24.36 -38.19
N THR A 715 -6.71 24.50 -37.69
CA THR A 715 -7.47 25.76 -37.78
C THR A 715 -7.04 26.88 -36.83
N LEU A 716 -5.99 26.69 -36.01
CA LEU A 716 -5.50 27.73 -35.08
C LEU A 716 -4.32 28.57 -35.60
N ASN A 717 -3.72 28.26 -36.75
CA ASN A 717 -2.54 28.99 -37.26
C ASN A 717 -2.75 29.84 -38.54
N SER A 718 -3.99 30.13 -38.93
CA SER A 718 -4.27 31.00 -40.09
C SER A 718 -4.88 32.36 -39.73
N MET A 719 -4.27 33.12 -38.82
CA MET A 719 -4.52 34.59 -38.71
C MET A 719 -3.26 35.36 -38.33
N SER A 720 -2.24 35.34 -39.19
CA SER A 720 -1.25 36.43 -39.23
C SER A 720 -0.55 36.50 -40.59
N CYS A 721 -1.30 36.81 -41.65
CA CYS A 721 -0.71 37.47 -42.81
C CYS A 721 -1.81 38.15 -43.64
N SER A 722 -2.13 39.41 -43.32
CA SER A 722 -2.79 40.36 -44.22
C SER A 722 -2.66 41.77 -43.65
N GLN A 723 -1.88 42.58 -44.37
CA GLN A 723 -1.57 44.02 -44.24
C GLN A 723 -0.41 44.43 -43.33
#